data_AF-A0A9D9DGL4-F1
#
_entry.id   AF-A0A9D9DGL4-F1
#
_cell.length_a   1.000
_cell.length_b   1.000
_cell.length_c   1.000
_cell.angle_alpha   90.00
_cell.angle_beta   90.00
_cell.angle_gamma   90.00
#
_symmetry.space_group_name_H-M   'P 1'
#
loop_
_entity.id
_entity.type
_entity.pdbx_description
1 polymer ?
#
loop_
_entity_poly.entity_id
_entity_poly.type
_entity_poly.pdbx_seq_one_letter_code
_entity_poly.pdbx_strand_id
1 'polypeptide(L)'
;MKKHGRFVAGVFGASVLLALGTGAFLTANDAGVKEAKAAGEDLVFTLTDENFGILNPASSGTISVADESGTTNVKFQYKTETRSGYIFLKPNYWITNSTVPEGYYISKVSGTYTGNTSESATPGVSFGAECVASSNTNFDVEFPVKKYGSFEGINENTEYCYANVSEAGNRNAQLATLVYTFSPKPAAIVYDHITITGSPTRTDYYVGESFSTDGLTVTAYETAEETDAGLDVTDEVKWLFKPEVFESTDTTSVYAIVSWNDLMLETNIEGITVSEPATVESLEVVNAKGTYDASESFDASAVTVYANMSDGKRNDVTSSAELSAYNPILSDFISGIYQMTATYGGVSGTFDLNLTATIKGYRDSRTSGILIGTVTGVEKVYADSTDINVWINDGTSGIMIYKISESEIEGELAIGKRIAVEGGQNVFNGLSQVNNLTRAVIIGDGEEIAPVDIDAFDSDSLEGLDSSLINVEGLTYVSGSIASGTKAANVIVKYQGSNLTLRAPTNGAAVALSDAGLDAWFDKIEDLPFNFVGHLGWFNAPQLAPLSLDDFDCPDFNAVEAFVDGYMHMDEYQGVDDADGACLATYPLAKEAFEKLSEVQQDYFLTSTYFADAAARYNAWAVANGEALDSSLGVINSISDSTTWIALGALLGVGAIAGAAIIVANRRRKAE
;
A
#
# COMPACT_ATOMS: atom_id res chain seq x y z
N MET A 1 -85.43 -2.40 -44.55
CA MET A 1 -86.68 -3.05 -45.02
C MET A 1 -86.41 -4.53 -45.25
N LYS A 2 -87.21 -5.41 -44.62
CA LYS A 2 -87.57 -6.81 -44.99
C LYS A 2 -86.44 -7.71 -45.55
N LYS A 3 -86.11 -8.87 -44.98
CA LYS A 3 -87.02 -9.99 -44.64
C LYS A 3 -86.25 -11.12 -43.90
N HIS A 4 -87.01 -11.84 -43.05
CA HIS A 4 -86.82 -13.18 -42.46
C HIS A 4 -85.87 -14.14 -43.22
N GLY A 5 -85.08 -15.04 -42.62
CA GLY A 5 -85.24 -15.81 -41.38
C GLY A 5 -85.47 -17.29 -41.72
N ARG A 6 -84.52 -18.19 -41.37
CA ARG A 6 -84.72 -19.54 -40.79
C ARG A 6 -83.46 -20.43 -40.88
N PHE A 7 -83.16 -21.04 -39.72
CA PHE A 7 -82.31 -22.20 -39.46
C PHE A 7 -82.70 -23.43 -40.31
N VAL A 8 -81.69 -24.18 -40.80
CA VAL A 8 -81.67 -25.64 -40.90
C VAL A 8 -80.21 -26.12 -40.76
N ALA A 9 -79.98 -27.11 -39.90
CA ALA A 9 -78.71 -27.77 -39.66
C ALA A 9 -78.30 -28.68 -40.85
N GLY A 10 -77.00 -28.73 -41.14
CA GLY A 10 -76.43 -29.59 -42.18
C GLY A 10 -74.96 -29.88 -41.88
N VAL A 11 -74.70 -31.13 -41.54
CA VAL A 11 -73.41 -31.78 -41.27
C VAL A 11 -72.45 -31.61 -42.47
N PHE A 12 -71.22 -31.19 -42.21
CA PHE A 12 -70.09 -31.38 -43.12
C PHE A 12 -68.97 -32.11 -42.38
N GLY A 13 -68.64 -33.30 -42.89
CA GLY A 13 -67.36 -33.93 -42.62
C GLY A 13 -66.27 -33.32 -43.49
N ALA A 14 -65.06 -33.31 -42.96
CA ALA A 14 -63.85 -33.35 -43.76
C ALA A 14 -62.74 -33.98 -42.91
N SER A 15 -62.30 -35.17 -43.34
CA SER A 15 -61.07 -35.80 -42.88
C SER A 15 -59.87 -35.11 -43.54
N VAL A 16 -58.80 -34.89 -42.79
CA VAL A 16 -57.44 -34.78 -43.34
C VAL A 16 -56.55 -35.79 -42.61
N LEU A 17 -55.87 -36.59 -43.42
CA LEU A 17 -55.00 -37.71 -43.10
C LEU A 17 -53.54 -37.23 -43.30
N LEU A 18 -52.62 -37.55 -42.40
CA LEU A 18 -51.20 -37.76 -42.76
C LEU A 18 -50.53 -38.74 -41.77
N ALA A 19 -49.80 -39.71 -42.34
CA ALA A 19 -49.22 -40.93 -41.74
C ALA A 19 -47.91 -40.65 -40.95
N LEU A 20 -47.33 -41.53 -40.11
CA LEU A 20 -46.88 -42.93 -40.29
C LEU A 20 -46.51 -43.53 -38.92
N GLY A 21 -46.57 -44.87 -38.76
CA GLY A 21 -45.80 -45.58 -37.72
C GLY A 21 -46.54 -46.76 -37.09
N THR A 22 -46.13 -47.97 -37.44
CA THR A 22 -46.73 -49.27 -37.14
C THR A 22 -46.80 -49.66 -35.65
N GLY A 23 -47.98 -50.14 -35.21
CA GLY A 23 -48.15 -50.92 -33.98
C GLY A 23 -49.63 -51.15 -33.67
N ALA A 24 -50.17 -52.33 -33.98
CA ALA A 24 -51.56 -52.70 -33.69
C ALA A 24 -51.86 -52.69 -32.18
N PHE A 25 -53.08 -52.35 -31.76
CA PHE A 25 -54.07 -53.29 -31.18
C PHE A 25 -55.35 -52.58 -30.69
N LEU A 26 -56.49 -53.14 -31.12
CA LEU A 26 -57.82 -53.24 -30.46
C LEU A 26 -58.52 -51.97 -29.92
N THR A 27 -59.55 -51.55 -30.65
CA THR A 27 -60.71 -50.84 -30.10
C THR A 27 -61.61 -51.82 -29.32
N ALA A 28 -61.90 -51.50 -28.06
CA ALA A 28 -62.96 -52.14 -27.28
C ALA A 28 -63.90 -51.04 -26.76
N ASN A 29 -65.08 -50.93 -27.39
CA ASN A 29 -66.22 -50.23 -26.83
C ASN A 29 -66.87 -51.09 -25.73
N ASP A 30 -67.46 -50.38 -24.76
CA ASP A 30 -68.44 -50.84 -23.77
C ASP A 30 -67.99 -51.82 -22.68
N ALA A 31 -67.65 -51.24 -21.52
CA ALA A 31 -68.36 -51.47 -20.27
C ALA A 31 -67.75 -50.56 -19.18
N GLY A 32 -68.55 -49.79 -18.43
CA GLY A 32 -68.07 -49.27 -17.13
C GLY A 32 -68.66 -47.99 -16.55
N VAL A 33 -69.29 -47.09 -17.33
CA VAL A 33 -69.89 -45.86 -16.78
C VAL A 33 -71.37 -46.10 -16.49
N LYS A 34 -71.75 -46.22 -15.21
CA LYS A 34 -73.16 -46.48 -14.84
C LYS A 34 -74.00 -45.20 -14.71
N GLU A 35 -73.44 -44.02 -14.43
CA GLU A 35 -74.16 -42.73 -14.44
C GLU A 35 -73.18 -41.54 -14.51
N ALA A 36 -73.53 -40.49 -15.28
CA ALA A 36 -72.90 -39.17 -15.25
C ALA A 36 -73.96 -38.15 -14.81
N LYS A 37 -73.70 -37.38 -13.76
CA LYS A 37 -74.62 -36.37 -13.24
C LYS A 37 -73.93 -35.02 -13.20
N ALA A 38 -74.54 -34.01 -13.79
CA ALA A 38 -74.12 -32.63 -13.62
C ALA A 38 -74.49 -32.20 -12.19
N ALA A 39 -73.50 -31.74 -11.43
CA ALA A 39 -73.68 -31.20 -10.09
C ALA A 39 -73.16 -29.75 -10.09
N GLY A 40 -73.94 -28.82 -10.66
CA GLY A 40 -73.46 -27.46 -10.96
C GLY A 40 -72.70 -27.41 -12.30
N GLU A 41 -71.62 -26.62 -12.36
CA GLU A 41 -70.72 -26.55 -13.54
C GLU A 41 -69.75 -27.74 -13.64
N ASP A 42 -69.75 -28.64 -12.65
CA ASP A 42 -68.81 -29.77 -12.60
C ASP A 42 -69.42 -31.07 -13.17
N LEU A 43 -68.57 -31.89 -13.77
CA LEU A 43 -68.88 -33.26 -14.21
C LEU A 43 -68.36 -34.28 -13.20
N VAL A 44 -69.21 -35.24 -12.79
CA VAL A 44 -68.87 -36.28 -11.81
C VAL A 44 -69.06 -37.69 -12.38
N PHE A 45 -68.04 -38.55 -12.25
CA PHE A 45 -68.07 -39.95 -12.68
C PHE A 45 -67.83 -40.90 -11.48
N THR A 46 -68.57 -42.03 -11.39
CA THR A 46 -68.43 -43.04 -10.30
C THR A 46 -68.23 -44.47 -10.83
N LEU A 47 -67.26 -45.20 -10.28
CA LEU A 47 -66.96 -46.61 -10.61
C LEU A 47 -67.27 -47.56 -9.41
N THR A 48 -67.75 -48.80 -9.67
CA THR A 48 -68.15 -49.81 -8.64
C THR A 48 -67.60 -51.23 -8.89
N ASP A 49 -67.64 -52.07 -7.85
CA ASP A 49 -66.88 -53.33 -7.59
C ASP A 49 -67.05 -54.52 -8.59
N GLU A 50 -68.07 -54.52 -9.46
CA GLU A 50 -68.31 -55.62 -10.42
C GLU A 50 -67.24 -55.75 -11.53
N ASN A 51 -66.25 -54.86 -11.55
CA ASN A 51 -65.30 -54.70 -12.66
C ASN A 51 -63.91 -55.33 -12.44
N PHE A 52 -63.67 -56.02 -11.32
CA PHE A 52 -62.33 -56.54 -10.96
C PHE A 52 -62.15 -58.05 -11.25
N GLY A 53 -61.05 -58.44 -11.92
CA GLY A 53 -60.72 -59.84 -12.24
C GLY A 53 -59.22 -60.04 -12.50
N ILE A 54 -58.67 -61.19 -12.09
CA ILE A 54 -57.23 -61.52 -12.02
C ILE A 54 -56.74 -62.23 -13.29
N LEU A 55 -55.53 -61.92 -13.76
CA LEU A 55 -54.74 -62.76 -14.68
C LEU A 55 -53.26 -62.81 -14.24
N ASN A 56 -52.73 -64.02 -14.12
CA ASN A 56 -51.29 -64.33 -14.07
C ASN A 56 -51.00 -65.45 -15.08
N PRO A 57 -49.85 -65.46 -15.77
CA PRO A 57 -49.29 -66.68 -16.32
C PRO A 57 -47.87 -66.94 -15.79
N ALA A 58 -47.72 -67.47 -14.58
CA ALA A 58 -46.54 -68.25 -14.18
C ALA A 58 -46.74 -69.06 -12.88
N SER A 59 -47.73 -69.96 -12.83
CA SER A 59 -47.69 -71.20 -12.03
C SER A 59 -49.03 -71.93 -12.12
N SER A 60 -48.98 -73.23 -12.42
CA SER A 60 -50.10 -74.10 -12.73
C SER A 60 -51.13 -74.28 -11.61
N GLY A 61 -52.41 -74.16 -11.95
CA GLY A 61 -53.54 -74.66 -11.18
C GLY A 61 -54.74 -74.90 -12.12
N THR A 62 -55.26 -76.12 -12.15
CA THR A 62 -56.44 -76.50 -12.93
C THR A 62 -57.73 -76.03 -12.26
N ILE A 63 -58.68 -75.51 -13.04
CA ILE A 63 -60.06 -75.24 -12.61
C ILE A 63 -60.98 -76.18 -13.38
N SER A 64 -61.74 -77.02 -12.66
CA SER A 64 -62.83 -77.83 -13.20
C SER A 64 -64.15 -77.15 -12.85
N VAL A 65 -65.05 -77.01 -13.83
CA VAL A 65 -66.40 -76.48 -13.62
C VAL A 65 -67.37 -77.66 -13.51
N ALA A 66 -68.20 -77.66 -12.47
CA ALA A 66 -69.41 -78.48 -12.39
C ALA A 66 -70.57 -77.60 -11.89
N ASP A 67 -71.78 -78.06 -12.18
CA ASP A 67 -72.96 -77.27 -12.55
C ASP A 67 -73.89 -76.82 -11.40
N GLU A 68 -74.94 -76.12 -11.85
CA GLU A 68 -76.30 -76.00 -11.29
C GLU A 68 -76.47 -75.85 -9.76
N SER A 69 -76.35 -74.61 -9.29
CA SER A 69 -77.35 -73.92 -8.45
C SER A 69 -76.78 -72.60 -7.96
N GLY A 70 -77.61 -71.55 -7.98
CA GLY A 70 -77.19 -70.18 -7.71
C GLY A 70 -76.43 -69.97 -6.40
N THR A 71 -75.52 -68.99 -6.45
CA THR A 71 -74.63 -68.48 -5.40
C THR A 71 -73.37 -69.30 -5.14
N THR A 72 -72.23 -68.83 -5.68
CA THR A 72 -70.90 -69.25 -5.21
C THR A 72 -70.07 -68.00 -4.88
N ASN A 73 -69.77 -67.83 -3.59
CA ASN A 73 -68.67 -66.97 -3.14
C ASN A 73 -67.35 -67.62 -3.57
N VAL A 74 -66.58 -66.96 -4.44
CA VAL A 74 -65.22 -67.39 -4.74
C VAL A 74 -64.29 -66.81 -3.67
N LYS A 75 -63.85 -67.66 -2.71
CA LYS A 75 -62.76 -67.32 -1.80
C LYS A 75 -61.42 -67.61 -2.48
N PHE A 76 -60.57 -66.58 -2.60
CA PHE A 76 -59.19 -66.75 -3.01
C PHE A 76 -58.29 -66.79 -1.76
N GLN A 77 -57.58 -67.90 -1.54
CA GLN A 77 -56.46 -67.97 -0.59
C GLN A 77 -55.15 -67.93 -1.37
N TYR A 78 -54.37 -66.87 -1.21
CA TYR A 78 -53.00 -66.80 -1.69
C TYR A 78 -52.03 -67.08 -0.53
N LYS A 79 -51.14 -68.05 -0.69
CA LYS A 79 -50.01 -68.26 0.21
C LYS A 79 -48.74 -67.94 -0.56
N THR A 80 -48.10 -66.81 -0.26
CA THR A 80 -46.74 -66.51 -0.73
C THR A 80 -45.87 -66.35 0.51
N GLU A 81 -44.79 -67.11 0.57
CA GLU A 81 -43.71 -66.87 1.52
C GLU A 81 -42.76 -65.86 0.86
N THR A 82 -42.66 -64.67 1.46
CA THR A 82 -41.72 -63.57 1.16
C THR A 82 -41.82 -62.86 -0.21
N ARG A 83 -42.58 -61.75 -0.24
CA ARG A 83 -42.30 -60.41 -0.83
C ARG A 83 -43.60 -59.66 -1.16
N SER A 84 -43.53 -58.33 -1.04
CA SER A 84 -44.62 -57.35 -1.23
C SER A 84 -45.46 -57.60 -2.49
N GLY A 85 -46.78 -57.68 -2.34
CA GLY A 85 -47.72 -57.80 -3.45
C GLY A 85 -48.39 -56.46 -3.73
N TYR A 86 -48.25 -55.96 -4.96
CA TYR A 86 -49.00 -54.81 -5.46
C TYR A 86 -50.36 -55.31 -5.98
N ILE A 87 -51.46 -54.68 -5.58
CA ILE A 87 -52.76 -54.89 -6.21
C ILE A 87 -52.81 -53.95 -7.43
N PHE A 88 -52.56 -54.48 -8.61
CA PHE A 88 -52.81 -53.74 -9.85
C PHE A 88 -54.31 -53.73 -10.14
N LEU A 89 -54.90 -52.54 -10.29
CA LEU A 89 -56.17 -52.37 -10.99
C LEU A 89 -55.98 -52.86 -12.44
N LYS A 90 -57.02 -53.42 -13.08
CA LYS A 90 -56.94 -53.99 -14.45
C LYS A 90 -56.15 -53.08 -15.42
N PRO A 91 -55.49 -53.61 -16.47
CA PRO A 91 -54.64 -52.81 -17.36
C PRO A 91 -55.32 -51.72 -18.20
N ASN A 92 -56.63 -51.46 -18.05
CA ASN A 92 -57.41 -50.65 -18.99
C ASN A 92 -58.18 -49.47 -18.36
N TYR A 93 -57.99 -49.12 -17.09
CA TYR A 93 -58.53 -47.85 -16.55
C TYR A 93 -57.39 -46.93 -16.16
N TRP A 94 -56.79 -46.32 -17.17
CA TRP A 94 -55.94 -45.16 -17.03
C TRP A 94 -56.81 -43.96 -17.38
N ILE A 95 -56.95 -42.96 -16.49
CA ILE A 95 -57.41 -41.65 -16.94
C ILE A 95 -56.22 -41.00 -17.61
N THR A 96 -56.05 -41.28 -18.89
CA THR A 96 -55.12 -40.51 -19.73
C THR A 96 -55.73 -39.15 -20.00
N ASN A 97 -54.90 -38.18 -20.42
CA ASN A 97 -55.36 -36.82 -20.75
C ASN A 97 -56.55 -36.82 -21.76
N SER A 98 -56.67 -37.89 -22.56
CA SER A 98 -57.78 -38.13 -23.50
C SER A 98 -59.15 -38.47 -22.87
N THR A 99 -59.23 -38.64 -21.54
CA THR A 99 -60.49 -38.94 -20.82
C THR A 99 -61.04 -37.74 -20.05
N VAL A 100 -60.28 -36.63 -20.00
CA VAL A 100 -60.75 -35.35 -19.46
C VAL A 100 -61.55 -34.64 -20.57
N PRO A 101 -62.80 -34.23 -20.34
CA PRO A 101 -63.54 -33.45 -21.32
C PRO A 101 -62.77 -32.17 -21.72
N GLU A 102 -62.72 -31.87 -23.02
CA GLU A 102 -62.07 -30.67 -23.53
C GLU A 102 -62.67 -29.41 -22.87
N GLY A 103 -61.81 -28.54 -22.35
CA GLY A 103 -62.22 -27.35 -21.59
C GLY A 103 -62.44 -27.58 -20.09
N TYR A 104 -62.09 -28.75 -19.53
CA TYR A 104 -62.15 -29.03 -18.09
C TYR A 104 -60.80 -29.54 -17.56
N TYR A 105 -60.60 -29.48 -16.23
CA TYR A 105 -59.50 -30.12 -15.51
C TYR A 105 -60.05 -30.90 -14.31
N ILE A 106 -59.32 -31.90 -13.80
CA ILE A 106 -59.71 -32.63 -12.58
C ILE A 106 -59.52 -31.69 -11.38
N SER A 107 -60.62 -31.23 -10.80
CA SER A 107 -60.59 -30.35 -9.63
C SER A 107 -60.63 -31.12 -8.31
N LYS A 108 -61.12 -32.36 -8.33
CA LYS A 108 -61.25 -33.17 -7.11
C LYS A 108 -61.30 -34.68 -7.40
N VAL A 109 -60.67 -35.48 -6.54
CA VAL A 109 -60.77 -36.95 -6.56
C VAL A 109 -61.14 -37.45 -5.16
N SER A 110 -62.18 -38.26 -5.07
CA SER A 110 -62.65 -38.85 -3.81
C SER A 110 -62.96 -40.34 -3.96
N GLY A 111 -62.95 -41.08 -2.86
CA GLY A 111 -63.26 -42.49 -2.90
C GLY A 111 -63.46 -43.10 -1.52
N THR A 112 -64.03 -44.31 -1.50
CA THR A 112 -64.31 -45.05 -0.27
C THR A 112 -63.80 -46.48 -0.37
N TYR A 113 -63.36 -47.04 0.76
CA TYR A 113 -62.93 -48.42 0.90
C TYR A 113 -63.94 -49.24 1.72
N THR A 114 -64.07 -50.53 1.43
CA THR A 114 -64.88 -51.48 2.22
C THR A 114 -63.99 -52.54 2.88
N GLY A 115 -64.26 -52.84 4.16
CA GLY A 115 -63.52 -53.80 4.99
C GLY A 115 -63.10 -53.22 6.36
N ASN A 116 -62.96 -54.07 7.39
CA ASN A 116 -62.47 -53.64 8.72
C ASN A 116 -60.97 -53.34 8.66
N THR A 117 -60.61 -52.06 8.77
CA THR A 117 -59.23 -51.63 9.02
C THR A 117 -58.95 -51.73 10.53
N SER A 118 -57.81 -52.29 10.93
CA SER A 118 -57.26 -52.01 12.26
C SER A 118 -56.64 -50.62 12.24
N GLU A 119 -56.58 -49.94 13.39
CA GLU A 119 -56.23 -48.51 13.61
C GLU A 119 -54.88 -48.01 13.02
N SER A 120 -54.12 -48.83 12.28
CA SER A 120 -52.79 -48.50 11.76
C SER A 120 -52.62 -48.61 10.24
N ALA A 121 -53.71 -48.71 9.46
CA ALA A 121 -53.66 -48.68 7.99
C ALA A 121 -54.19 -47.34 7.45
N THR A 122 -53.31 -46.53 6.84
CA THR A 122 -53.63 -45.24 6.20
C THR A 122 -53.82 -45.43 4.69
N PRO A 123 -55.05 -45.39 4.15
CA PRO A 123 -55.25 -45.35 2.71
C PRO A 123 -54.77 -44.01 2.11
N GLY A 124 -53.95 -44.07 1.06
CA GLY A 124 -53.37 -42.90 0.40
C GLY A 124 -53.65 -42.87 -1.09
N VAL A 125 -53.87 -41.66 -1.61
CA VAL A 125 -53.86 -41.37 -3.05
C VAL A 125 -52.59 -40.60 -3.36
N SER A 126 -51.82 -41.06 -4.33
CA SER A 126 -50.55 -40.43 -4.72
C SER A 126 -50.64 -39.88 -6.14
N PHE A 127 -50.17 -38.65 -6.32
CA PHE A 127 -50.09 -37.93 -7.59
C PHE A 127 -48.66 -37.41 -7.75
N GLY A 128 -47.92 -37.95 -8.72
CA GLY A 128 -46.52 -37.57 -8.91
C GLY A 128 -45.65 -37.81 -7.66
N ALA A 129 -44.74 -36.87 -7.36
CA ALA A 129 -43.74 -36.98 -6.29
C ALA A 129 -44.25 -36.60 -4.88
N GLU A 130 -45.51 -36.15 -4.73
CA GLU A 130 -46.05 -35.73 -3.44
C GLU A 130 -47.18 -36.68 -2.97
N CYS A 131 -46.98 -37.29 -1.80
CA CYS A 131 -47.97 -38.16 -1.15
C CYS A 131 -48.80 -37.35 -0.15
N VAL A 132 -50.12 -37.29 -0.34
CA VAL A 132 -51.05 -36.82 0.71
C VAL A 132 -51.64 -38.05 1.41
N ALA A 133 -51.16 -38.36 2.61
CA ALA A 133 -51.67 -39.47 3.40
C ALA A 133 -53.00 -39.08 4.08
N SER A 134 -54.03 -39.93 3.95
CA SER A 134 -55.28 -39.78 4.71
C SER A 134 -55.47 -40.99 5.65
N SER A 135 -55.98 -40.77 6.86
CA SER A 135 -56.14 -41.82 7.88
C SER A 135 -57.55 -42.40 7.98
N ASN A 136 -58.43 -42.13 7.02
CA ASN A 136 -59.84 -42.53 7.09
C ASN A 136 -60.26 -43.41 5.90
N THR A 137 -61.30 -44.22 6.10
CA THR A 137 -61.88 -45.13 5.09
C THR A 137 -62.47 -44.41 3.86
N ASN A 138 -62.55 -43.08 3.90
CA ASN A 138 -62.90 -42.20 2.80
C ASN A 138 -61.77 -41.19 2.59
N PHE A 139 -61.38 -40.96 1.33
CA PHE A 139 -60.47 -39.87 0.97
C PHE A 139 -61.20 -38.86 0.11
N ASP A 140 -60.81 -37.59 0.27
CA ASP A 140 -61.32 -36.48 -0.51
C ASP A 140 -60.20 -35.47 -0.74
N VAL A 141 -59.74 -35.32 -1.98
CA VAL A 141 -58.59 -34.47 -2.34
C VAL A 141 -59.03 -33.44 -3.37
N GLU A 142 -58.98 -32.17 -2.99
CA GLU A 142 -59.23 -31.01 -3.86
C GLU A 142 -57.93 -30.46 -4.42
N PHE A 143 -57.93 -30.09 -5.70
CA PHE A 143 -56.77 -29.58 -6.43
C PHE A 143 -56.94 -28.07 -6.71
N PRO A 144 -56.04 -27.21 -6.21
CA PRO A 144 -56.10 -25.78 -6.50
C PRO A 144 -55.67 -25.48 -7.96
N VAL A 145 -56.32 -24.49 -8.59
CA VAL A 145 -56.16 -24.03 -10.00
C VAL A 145 -54.72 -23.61 -10.39
N LYS A 146 -53.76 -23.55 -9.47
CA LYS A 146 -52.52 -22.80 -9.70
C LYS A 146 -51.50 -23.53 -10.60
N LYS A 147 -51.21 -22.87 -11.72
CA LYS A 147 -50.19 -23.11 -12.77
C LYS A 147 -50.50 -24.17 -13.83
N TYR A 148 -51.33 -23.77 -14.79
CA TYR A 148 -51.19 -24.23 -16.19
C TYR A 148 -50.95 -23.01 -17.09
N GLY A 149 -49.76 -22.40 -16.97
CA GLY A 149 -49.12 -21.83 -18.16
C GLY A 149 -48.78 -23.00 -19.09
N SER A 150 -48.89 -22.79 -20.40
CA SER A 150 -48.58 -23.77 -21.44
C SER A 150 -47.31 -24.58 -21.15
N PHE A 151 -47.45 -25.86 -20.82
CA PHE A 151 -46.36 -26.81 -20.77
C PHE A 151 -46.19 -27.44 -22.16
N GLU A 152 -45.49 -26.75 -23.06
CA GLU A 152 -44.87 -27.43 -24.20
C GLU A 152 -43.56 -28.05 -23.73
N GLY A 153 -43.47 -29.38 -23.81
CA GLY A 153 -42.24 -30.13 -23.54
C GLY A 153 -42.26 -30.89 -22.22
N ILE A 154 -43.03 -31.98 -22.14
CA ILE A 154 -42.78 -33.05 -21.18
C ILE A 154 -42.81 -34.38 -21.92
N ASN A 155 -41.72 -35.13 -21.75
CA ASN A 155 -41.41 -36.40 -22.37
C ASN A 155 -42.25 -37.54 -21.78
N GLU A 156 -42.26 -38.68 -22.47
CA GLU A 156 -43.10 -39.89 -22.40
C GLU A 156 -43.28 -40.63 -21.04
N ASN A 157 -43.02 -40.02 -19.88
CA ASN A 157 -43.33 -40.62 -18.58
C ASN A 157 -44.64 -40.07 -18.02
N THR A 158 -45.71 -40.80 -18.30
CA THR A 158 -47.10 -40.49 -17.93
C THR A 158 -47.24 -40.27 -16.42
N GLU A 159 -47.81 -39.12 -16.02
CA GLU A 159 -48.28 -38.91 -14.65
C GLU A 159 -49.53 -39.77 -14.44
N TYR A 160 -49.42 -40.76 -13.57
CA TYR A 160 -50.53 -41.66 -13.20
C TYR A 160 -50.98 -41.34 -11.79
N CYS A 161 -52.28 -41.10 -11.58
CA CYS A 161 -52.84 -41.22 -10.24
C CYS A 161 -53.29 -42.65 -9.98
N TYR A 162 -52.69 -43.25 -8.97
CA TYR A 162 -53.04 -44.56 -8.46
C TYR A 162 -53.40 -44.45 -6.98
N ALA A 163 -54.47 -45.11 -6.59
CA ALA A 163 -54.82 -45.32 -5.19
C ALA A 163 -54.10 -46.57 -4.71
N ASN A 164 -53.24 -46.46 -3.69
CA ASN A 164 -52.48 -47.59 -3.16
C ASN A 164 -52.94 -47.95 -1.75
N VAL A 165 -53.06 -49.25 -1.49
CA VAL A 165 -53.17 -49.79 -0.13
C VAL A 165 -51.82 -50.43 0.19
N SER A 166 -50.96 -49.72 0.91
CA SER A 166 -49.67 -50.28 1.33
C SER A 166 -49.88 -51.19 2.55
N GLU A 167 -49.62 -52.50 2.39
CA GLU A 167 -49.72 -53.43 3.51
C GLU A 167 -48.51 -53.31 4.46
N ALA A 168 -48.81 -53.11 5.73
CA ALA A 168 -48.24 -53.96 6.78
C ALA A 168 -49.38 -54.81 7.39
N GLY A 169 -49.87 -55.79 6.62
CA GLY A 169 -50.43 -57.02 7.21
C GLY A 169 -51.95 -57.22 7.27
N ASN A 170 -52.78 -56.76 6.31
CA ASN A 170 -54.17 -57.25 6.28
C ASN A 170 -54.84 -57.33 4.90
N ARG A 171 -55.40 -58.52 4.60
CA ARG A 171 -55.73 -59.01 3.26
C ARG A 171 -57.17 -58.77 2.76
N ASN A 172 -57.92 -57.80 3.31
CA ASN A 172 -59.37 -57.66 3.02
C ASN A 172 -59.89 -56.23 2.78
N ALA A 173 -59.05 -55.23 2.54
CA ALA A 173 -59.54 -53.89 2.13
C ALA A 173 -59.74 -53.83 0.60
N GLN A 174 -60.94 -53.48 0.15
CA GLN A 174 -61.28 -53.32 -1.27
C GLN A 174 -61.76 -51.89 -1.55
N LEU A 175 -61.29 -51.29 -2.65
CA LEU A 175 -61.75 -49.97 -3.09
C LEU A 175 -63.19 -50.10 -3.60
N ALA A 176 -64.14 -49.46 -2.92
CA ALA A 176 -65.56 -49.62 -3.20
C ALA A 176 -66.07 -48.60 -4.22
N THR A 177 -65.64 -47.34 -4.09
CA THR A 177 -65.98 -46.27 -5.02
C THR A 177 -64.79 -45.34 -5.26
N LEU A 178 -64.68 -44.87 -6.50
CA LEU A 178 -63.76 -43.81 -6.93
C LEU A 178 -64.54 -42.79 -7.75
N VAL A 179 -64.40 -41.52 -7.41
CA VAL A 179 -65.14 -40.40 -7.96
C VAL A 179 -64.18 -39.30 -8.40
N TYR A 180 -64.29 -38.89 -9.67
CA TYR A 180 -63.57 -37.75 -10.24
C TYR A 180 -64.54 -36.60 -10.46
N THR A 181 -64.15 -35.40 -10.03
CA THR A 181 -64.85 -34.14 -10.29
C THR A 181 -64.00 -33.32 -11.24
N PHE A 182 -64.64 -32.80 -12.29
CA PHE A 182 -64.01 -31.99 -13.31
C PHE A 182 -64.59 -30.57 -13.28
N SER A 183 -63.75 -29.55 -13.24
CA SER A 183 -64.16 -28.14 -13.29
C SER A 183 -63.71 -27.47 -14.59
N PRO A 184 -64.46 -26.48 -15.09
CA PRO A 184 -64.13 -25.80 -16.34
C PRO A 184 -62.78 -25.07 -16.23
N LYS A 185 -61.97 -25.19 -17.28
CA LYS A 185 -60.71 -24.46 -17.44
C LYS A 185 -61.04 -22.97 -17.60
N PRO A 186 -60.34 -22.06 -16.89
CA PRO A 186 -60.52 -20.63 -17.11
C PRO A 186 -60.29 -20.29 -18.59
N ALA A 187 -61.10 -19.38 -19.15
CA ALA A 187 -60.86 -18.86 -20.49
C ALA A 187 -59.45 -18.27 -20.59
N ALA A 188 -58.74 -18.51 -21.69
CA ALA A 188 -57.46 -17.87 -21.92
C ALA A 188 -57.66 -16.35 -21.91
N ILE A 189 -56.88 -15.64 -21.09
CA ILE A 189 -56.88 -14.18 -21.09
C ILE A 189 -56.33 -13.74 -22.45
N VAL A 190 -57.11 -12.94 -23.17
CA VAL A 190 -56.71 -12.35 -24.46
C VAL A 190 -56.36 -10.90 -24.18
N TYR A 191 -55.14 -10.50 -24.55
CA TYR A 191 -54.69 -9.12 -24.51
C TYR A 191 -54.98 -8.47 -25.86
N ASP A 192 -55.51 -7.25 -25.84
CA ASP A 192 -55.93 -6.53 -27.05
C ASP A 192 -54.90 -5.49 -27.50
N HIS A 193 -54.12 -4.92 -26.56
CA HIS A 193 -53.08 -3.95 -26.87
C HIS A 193 -51.99 -3.87 -25.78
N ILE A 194 -50.90 -3.17 -26.11
CA ILE A 194 -49.82 -2.78 -25.19
C ILE A 194 -49.65 -1.27 -25.22
N THR A 195 -49.18 -0.68 -24.12
CA THR A 195 -48.79 0.73 -24.05
C THR A 195 -47.37 0.86 -23.50
N ILE A 196 -46.68 1.94 -23.88
CA ILE A 196 -45.40 2.34 -23.31
C ILE A 196 -45.64 3.57 -22.44
N THR A 197 -45.16 3.53 -21.20
CA THR A 197 -45.16 4.66 -20.28
C THR A 197 -43.75 4.95 -19.78
N GLY A 198 -43.57 6.10 -19.14
CA GLY A 198 -42.26 6.57 -18.68
C GLY A 198 -41.54 7.43 -19.71
N SER A 199 -40.27 7.72 -19.44
CA SER A 199 -39.40 8.46 -20.34
C SER A 199 -37.98 7.89 -20.21
N PRO A 200 -37.19 7.87 -21.29
CA PRO A 200 -35.84 7.33 -21.22
C PRO A 200 -35.05 8.06 -20.14
N THR A 201 -34.38 7.31 -19.26
CA THR A 201 -33.50 7.93 -18.25
C THR A 201 -32.24 8.50 -18.88
N ARG A 202 -31.88 8.06 -20.08
CA ARG A 202 -30.74 8.56 -20.86
C ARG A 202 -31.22 9.18 -22.17
N THR A 203 -30.97 10.47 -22.32
CA THR A 203 -31.34 11.27 -23.50
C THR A 203 -30.13 11.74 -24.32
N ASP A 204 -28.91 11.69 -23.77
CA ASP A 204 -27.69 12.11 -24.45
C ASP A 204 -26.83 10.91 -24.89
N TYR A 205 -26.45 10.90 -26.16
CA TYR A 205 -25.70 9.83 -26.82
C TYR A 205 -24.57 10.39 -27.69
N TYR A 206 -23.63 9.52 -28.04
CA TYR A 206 -22.62 9.77 -29.05
C TYR A 206 -22.90 8.97 -30.33
N VAL A 207 -22.38 9.46 -31.46
CA VAL A 207 -22.33 8.68 -32.70
C VAL A 207 -21.62 7.34 -32.43
N GLY A 208 -22.25 6.24 -32.84
CA GLY A 208 -21.81 4.86 -32.62
C GLY A 208 -22.49 4.15 -31.44
N GLU A 209 -23.26 4.85 -30.60
CA GLU A 209 -23.99 4.22 -29.48
C GLU A 209 -25.38 3.68 -29.88
N SER A 210 -25.88 2.71 -29.13
CA SER A 210 -27.26 2.21 -29.22
C SER A 210 -28.17 2.86 -28.19
N PHE A 211 -29.46 2.97 -28.51
CA PHE A 211 -30.49 3.50 -27.63
C PHE A 211 -30.71 2.60 -26.39
N SER A 212 -30.84 3.20 -25.20
CA SER A 212 -31.20 2.50 -23.96
C SER A 212 -32.70 2.64 -23.66
N THR A 213 -33.33 1.52 -23.32
CA THR A 213 -34.75 1.46 -22.90
C THR A 213 -34.97 1.78 -21.43
N ASP A 214 -33.92 2.03 -20.66
CA ASP A 214 -34.04 2.32 -19.23
C ASP A 214 -35.00 3.50 -18.99
N GLY A 215 -35.94 3.33 -18.04
CA GLY A 215 -36.98 4.32 -17.75
C GLY A 215 -38.28 4.16 -18.55
N LEU A 216 -38.32 3.23 -19.52
CA LEU A 216 -39.55 2.84 -20.22
C LEU A 216 -40.16 1.61 -19.58
N THR A 217 -41.49 1.61 -19.46
CA THR A 217 -42.28 0.48 -18.96
C THR A 217 -43.32 0.10 -20.01
N VAL A 218 -43.45 -1.21 -20.28
CA VAL A 218 -44.42 -1.74 -21.22
C VAL A 218 -45.52 -2.48 -20.47
N THR A 219 -46.77 -2.08 -20.69
CA THR A 219 -47.93 -2.65 -20.00
C THR A 219 -48.91 -3.24 -21.02
N ALA A 220 -49.37 -4.47 -20.80
CA ALA A 220 -50.35 -5.15 -21.62
C ALA A 220 -51.75 -5.08 -20.99
N TYR A 221 -52.79 -4.90 -21.82
CA TYR A 221 -54.17 -4.73 -21.37
C TYR A 221 -55.13 -5.72 -22.07
N GLU A 222 -56.11 -6.22 -21.30
CA GLU A 222 -57.11 -7.18 -21.79
C GLU A 222 -58.18 -6.54 -22.68
N THR A 223 -58.46 -5.26 -22.47
CA THR A 223 -59.45 -4.49 -23.24
C THR A 223 -58.80 -3.24 -23.83
N ALA A 224 -59.39 -2.66 -24.87
CA ALA A 224 -58.94 -1.39 -25.44
C ALA A 224 -59.10 -0.17 -24.51
N GLU A 225 -59.76 -0.32 -23.35
CA GLU A 225 -59.87 0.73 -22.34
C GLU A 225 -58.77 0.54 -21.28
N GLU A 226 -58.01 1.60 -20.98
CA GLU A 226 -56.95 1.61 -19.94
C GLU A 226 -57.52 1.56 -18.51
N THR A 227 -58.68 0.93 -18.32
CA THR A 227 -59.47 0.96 -17.07
C THR A 227 -59.25 -0.27 -16.19
N ASP A 228 -58.62 -1.33 -16.73
CA ASP A 228 -58.22 -2.52 -15.99
C ASP A 228 -56.76 -2.44 -15.50
N ALA A 229 -56.41 -3.21 -14.47
CA ALA A 229 -55.05 -3.31 -13.97
C ALA A 229 -54.17 -4.05 -15.00
N GLY A 230 -53.49 -3.29 -15.87
CA GLY A 230 -52.60 -3.82 -16.88
C GLY A 230 -51.46 -4.67 -16.30
N LEU A 231 -50.97 -5.61 -17.09
CA LEU A 231 -49.83 -6.47 -16.76
C LEU A 231 -48.53 -5.80 -17.20
N ASP A 232 -47.58 -5.61 -16.28
CA ASP A 232 -46.22 -5.20 -16.64
C ASP A 232 -45.52 -6.35 -17.36
N VAL A 233 -45.13 -6.10 -18.61
CA VAL A 233 -44.46 -7.06 -19.50
C VAL A 233 -43.10 -6.53 -19.97
N THR A 234 -42.54 -5.54 -19.29
CA THR A 234 -41.32 -4.81 -19.70
C THR A 234 -40.13 -5.73 -19.97
N ASP A 235 -39.95 -6.79 -19.19
CA ASP A 235 -38.83 -7.74 -19.35
C ASP A 235 -39.11 -8.84 -20.39
N GLU A 236 -40.34 -8.93 -20.90
CA GLU A 236 -40.80 -10.00 -21.79
C GLU A 236 -40.93 -9.54 -23.26
N VAL A 237 -40.85 -8.24 -23.51
CA VAL A 237 -41.04 -7.67 -24.83
C VAL A 237 -39.78 -7.77 -25.69
N LYS A 238 -39.96 -7.71 -27.01
CA LYS A 238 -38.87 -7.55 -27.98
C LYS A 238 -38.92 -6.16 -28.59
N TRP A 239 -37.78 -5.48 -28.56
CA TRP A 239 -37.60 -4.16 -29.14
C TRP A 239 -36.88 -4.22 -30.49
N LEU A 240 -37.29 -3.35 -31.41
CA LEU A 240 -36.57 -3.03 -32.64
C LEU A 240 -36.48 -1.50 -32.77
N PHE A 241 -35.27 -0.98 -32.97
CA PHE A 241 -35.00 0.45 -33.03
C PHE A 241 -34.55 0.91 -34.41
N LYS A 242 -34.94 2.13 -34.79
CA LYS A 242 -34.44 2.83 -35.96
C LYS A 242 -34.15 4.29 -35.63
N PRO A 243 -32.87 4.72 -35.64
CA PRO A 243 -31.69 3.89 -35.88
C PRO A 243 -31.40 2.90 -34.73
N GLU A 244 -30.78 1.76 -35.03
CA GLU A 244 -30.30 0.79 -34.01
C GLU A 244 -29.02 1.28 -33.31
N VAL A 245 -28.20 2.00 -34.08
CA VAL A 245 -26.96 2.68 -33.65
C VAL A 245 -27.01 4.10 -34.21
N PHE A 246 -26.71 5.10 -33.40
CA PHE A 246 -26.71 6.49 -33.83
C PHE A 246 -25.57 6.76 -34.82
N GLU A 247 -25.88 7.05 -36.09
CA GLU A 247 -24.86 7.29 -37.14
C GLU A 247 -24.60 8.79 -37.40
N SER A 248 -25.38 9.69 -36.78
CA SER A 248 -25.32 11.12 -37.04
C SER A 248 -25.81 11.95 -35.84
N THR A 249 -25.18 13.10 -35.64
CA THR A 249 -25.51 14.12 -34.63
C THR A 249 -26.87 14.81 -34.85
N ASP A 250 -27.45 14.70 -36.04
CA ASP A 250 -28.77 15.27 -36.34
C ASP A 250 -29.94 14.43 -35.77
N THR A 251 -29.65 13.26 -35.19
CA THR A 251 -30.68 12.37 -34.63
C THR A 251 -31.26 12.96 -33.35
N THR A 252 -32.57 13.22 -33.35
CA THR A 252 -33.31 13.79 -32.20
C THR A 252 -34.44 12.91 -31.67
N SER A 253 -34.69 11.77 -32.32
CA SER A 253 -35.67 10.78 -31.90
C SER A 253 -35.29 9.38 -32.37
N VAL A 254 -35.81 8.36 -31.68
CA VAL A 254 -35.67 6.94 -32.04
C VAL A 254 -37.05 6.37 -32.29
N TYR A 255 -37.25 5.85 -33.50
CA TYR A 255 -38.46 5.08 -33.81
C TYR A 255 -38.30 3.67 -33.25
N ALA A 256 -39.25 3.27 -32.40
CA ALA A 256 -39.22 2.01 -31.68
C ALA A 256 -40.46 1.17 -32.02
N ILE A 257 -40.24 -0.11 -32.30
CA ILE A 257 -41.29 -1.12 -32.38
C ILE A 257 -41.10 -2.06 -31.20
N VAL A 258 -42.13 -2.15 -30.35
CA VAL A 258 -42.18 -3.13 -29.26
C VAL A 258 -43.18 -4.21 -29.60
N SER A 259 -42.83 -5.47 -29.32
CA SER A 259 -43.69 -6.62 -29.57
C SER A 259 -43.75 -7.59 -28.40
N TRP A 260 -44.95 -8.07 -28.08
CA TRP A 260 -45.22 -9.07 -27.05
C TRP A 260 -46.51 -9.82 -27.41
N ASN A 261 -46.46 -11.16 -27.44
CA ASN A 261 -47.62 -12.03 -27.70
C ASN A 261 -48.48 -11.62 -28.93
N ASP A 262 -47.84 -11.49 -30.09
CA ASP A 262 -48.41 -11.02 -31.38
C ASP A 262 -48.93 -9.56 -31.41
N LEU A 263 -48.94 -8.86 -30.27
CA LEU A 263 -49.21 -7.43 -30.21
C LEU A 263 -47.97 -6.64 -30.62
N MET A 264 -48.19 -5.56 -31.36
CA MET A 264 -47.14 -4.62 -31.76
C MET A 264 -47.60 -3.20 -31.50
N LEU A 265 -46.70 -2.39 -30.94
CA LEU A 265 -46.87 -0.96 -30.80
C LEU A 265 -45.67 -0.25 -31.41
N GLU A 266 -45.95 0.71 -32.27
CA GLU A 266 -44.96 1.60 -32.85
C GLU A 266 -45.03 2.94 -32.13
N THR A 267 -43.88 3.47 -31.73
CA THR A 267 -43.79 4.78 -31.11
C THR A 267 -42.54 5.52 -31.56
N ASN A 268 -42.53 6.83 -31.39
CA ASN A 268 -41.34 7.65 -31.58
C ASN A 268 -40.92 8.24 -30.24
N ILE A 269 -39.69 7.98 -29.84
CA ILE A 269 -39.12 8.45 -28.58
C ILE A 269 -38.32 9.71 -28.89
N GLU A 270 -38.85 10.85 -28.47
CA GLU A 270 -38.26 12.17 -28.71
C GLU A 270 -37.36 12.64 -27.56
N GLY A 271 -36.66 13.76 -27.76
CA GLY A 271 -35.79 14.37 -26.75
C GLY A 271 -34.39 13.77 -26.70
N ILE A 272 -33.96 13.11 -27.77
CA ILE A 272 -32.61 12.57 -27.90
C ILE A 272 -31.66 13.64 -28.39
N THR A 273 -30.44 13.69 -27.86
CA THR A 273 -29.35 14.51 -28.36
C THR A 273 -28.18 13.61 -28.70
N VAL A 274 -27.68 13.66 -29.94
CA VAL A 274 -26.51 12.91 -30.37
C VAL A 274 -25.34 13.86 -30.66
N SER A 275 -24.19 13.59 -30.06
CA SER A 275 -22.95 14.35 -30.25
C SER A 275 -21.83 13.49 -30.86
N GLU A 276 -20.78 14.12 -31.38
CA GLU A 276 -19.57 13.38 -31.76
C GLU A 276 -18.87 12.79 -30.52
N PRO A 277 -18.22 11.60 -30.62
CA PRO A 277 -17.48 11.02 -29.50
C PRO A 277 -16.48 12.01 -28.90
N ALA A 278 -16.46 12.11 -27.57
CA ALA A 278 -15.54 13.01 -26.90
C ALA A 278 -14.09 12.60 -27.16
N THR A 279 -13.26 13.56 -27.55
CA THR A 279 -11.82 13.38 -27.74
C THR A 279 -11.05 13.96 -26.56
N VAL A 280 -9.80 13.52 -26.36
CA VAL A 280 -8.93 14.09 -25.33
C VAL A 280 -8.38 15.42 -25.84
N GLU A 281 -8.54 16.50 -25.07
CA GLU A 281 -8.00 17.82 -25.42
C GLU A 281 -6.68 18.11 -24.71
N SER A 282 -6.59 17.76 -23.43
CA SER A 282 -5.39 17.98 -22.61
C SER A 282 -5.28 16.97 -21.47
N LEU A 283 -4.08 16.85 -20.91
CA LEU A 283 -3.83 16.07 -19.70
C LEU A 283 -3.47 17.00 -18.55
N GLU A 284 -4.04 16.72 -17.38
CA GLU A 284 -3.64 17.29 -16.10
C GLU A 284 -2.97 16.16 -15.29
N VAL A 285 -1.74 16.37 -14.86
CA VAL A 285 -0.97 15.37 -14.12
C VAL A 285 -0.63 15.91 -12.74
N VAL A 286 -0.92 15.11 -11.71
CA VAL A 286 -0.67 15.47 -10.31
C VAL A 286 0.24 14.41 -9.70
N ASN A 287 1.38 14.83 -9.15
CA ASN A 287 2.28 13.97 -8.38
C ASN A 287 2.15 14.29 -6.88
N ALA A 288 1.63 13.33 -6.10
CA ALA A 288 1.39 13.51 -4.68
C ALA A 288 2.64 13.37 -3.80
N LYS A 289 3.72 12.74 -4.29
CA LYS A 289 4.94 12.51 -3.49
C LYS A 289 5.78 13.78 -3.29
N GLY A 290 5.71 14.74 -4.20
CA GLY A 290 6.42 16.03 -4.09
C GLY A 290 7.89 15.96 -4.48
N THR A 291 8.73 15.29 -3.69
CA THR A 291 10.20 15.26 -3.85
C THR A 291 10.75 13.84 -3.89
N TYR A 292 11.76 13.61 -4.71
CA TYR A 292 12.51 12.35 -4.80
C TYR A 292 13.99 12.59 -4.47
N ASP A 293 14.56 11.79 -3.58
CA ASP A 293 16.01 11.75 -3.38
C ASP A 293 16.66 10.83 -4.43
N ALA A 294 17.92 11.10 -4.79
CA ALA A 294 18.68 10.29 -5.76
C ALA A 294 18.80 8.80 -5.40
N SER A 295 18.69 8.47 -4.11
CA SER A 295 18.69 7.09 -3.61
C SER A 295 17.34 6.38 -3.73
N GLU A 296 16.27 7.08 -4.09
CA GLU A 296 14.92 6.53 -4.15
C GLU A 296 14.53 6.04 -5.54
N SER A 297 13.65 5.04 -5.56
CA SER A 297 12.95 4.64 -6.79
C SER A 297 11.72 5.51 -7.03
N PHE A 298 11.43 5.79 -8.31
CA PHE A 298 10.21 6.48 -8.70
C PHE A 298 8.96 5.65 -8.35
N ASP A 299 7.98 6.29 -7.71
CA ASP A 299 6.73 5.67 -7.32
C ASP A 299 5.60 6.17 -8.24
N ALA A 300 5.33 5.40 -9.29
CA ALA A 300 4.26 5.71 -10.24
C ALA A 300 2.87 5.73 -9.59
N SER A 301 2.67 5.08 -8.43
CA SER A 301 1.39 5.08 -7.73
C SER A 301 1.05 6.43 -7.09
N ALA A 302 2.05 7.30 -6.92
CA ALA A 302 1.87 8.66 -6.45
C ALA A 302 1.43 9.64 -7.56
N VAL A 303 1.37 9.19 -8.83
CA VAL A 303 0.97 10.01 -9.97
C VAL A 303 -0.49 9.72 -10.35
N THR A 304 -1.29 10.76 -10.47
CA THR A 304 -2.66 10.70 -11.00
C THR A 304 -2.74 11.50 -12.29
N VAL A 305 -3.35 10.92 -13.33
CA VAL A 305 -3.50 11.53 -14.66
C VAL A 305 -4.97 11.70 -14.96
N TYR A 306 -5.37 12.93 -15.27
CA TYR A 306 -6.72 13.26 -15.69
C TYR A 306 -6.74 13.72 -17.14
N ALA A 307 -7.65 13.16 -17.93
CA ALA A 307 -7.92 13.60 -19.29
C ALA A 307 -9.07 14.62 -19.27
N ASN A 308 -8.81 15.82 -19.78
CA ASN A 308 -9.83 16.80 -20.07
C ASN A 308 -10.37 16.53 -21.47
N MET A 309 -11.65 16.23 -21.55
CA MET A 309 -12.34 15.78 -22.76
C MET A 309 -13.03 16.95 -23.46
N SER A 310 -13.24 16.83 -24.78
CA SER A 310 -13.86 17.87 -25.61
C SER A 310 -15.34 18.17 -25.28
N ASP A 311 -15.99 17.31 -24.51
CA ASP A 311 -17.34 17.51 -23.98
C ASP A 311 -17.34 18.24 -22.61
N GLY A 312 -16.16 18.70 -22.16
CA GLY A 312 -15.97 19.39 -20.89
C GLY A 312 -15.86 18.46 -19.67
N LYS A 313 -15.91 17.14 -19.85
CA LYS A 313 -15.70 16.19 -18.75
C LYS A 313 -14.23 16.04 -18.41
N ARG A 314 -13.97 15.64 -17.17
CA ARG A 314 -12.65 15.31 -16.65
C ARG A 314 -12.66 13.87 -16.18
N ASN A 315 -11.87 13.02 -16.84
CA ASN A 315 -11.82 11.59 -16.58
C ASN A 315 -10.50 11.22 -15.91
N ASP A 316 -10.53 10.40 -14.86
CA ASP A 316 -9.33 9.76 -14.32
C ASP A 316 -8.90 8.64 -15.27
N VAL A 317 -7.69 8.77 -15.82
CA VAL A 317 -7.12 7.84 -16.79
C VAL A 317 -5.81 7.25 -16.30
N THR A 318 -5.53 7.34 -15.00
CA THR A 318 -4.25 6.97 -14.37
C THR A 318 -3.81 5.56 -14.73
N SER A 319 -4.71 4.58 -14.69
CA SER A 319 -4.40 3.17 -15.00
C SER A 319 -4.10 2.90 -16.48
N SER A 320 -4.43 3.84 -17.36
CA SER A 320 -4.33 3.68 -18.82
C SER A 320 -3.37 4.68 -19.47
N ALA A 321 -2.91 5.69 -18.73
CA ALA A 321 -1.91 6.62 -19.19
C ALA A 321 -0.50 5.99 -19.15
N GLU A 322 0.29 6.26 -20.18
CA GLU A 322 1.70 5.86 -20.23
C GLU A 322 2.58 7.00 -19.71
N LEU A 323 3.45 6.69 -18.74
CA LEU A 323 4.45 7.63 -18.24
C LEU A 323 5.79 7.41 -18.96
N SER A 324 6.53 8.48 -19.22
CA SER A 324 7.91 8.41 -19.72
C SER A 324 8.81 7.66 -18.75
N ALA A 325 9.90 7.09 -19.24
CA ALA A 325 10.89 6.45 -18.38
C ALA A 325 11.48 7.45 -17.37
N TYR A 326 11.64 7.02 -16.12
CA TYR A 326 12.33 7.78 -15.08
C TYR A 326 13.81 7.41 -15.09
N ASN A 327 14.66 8.33 -15.56
CA ASN A 327 16.11 8.15 -15.60
C ASN A 327 16.82 9.50 -15.42
N PRO A 328 16.71 10.13 -14.24
CA PRO A 328 17.37 11.40 -13.96
C PRO A 328 18.89 11.23 -13.96
N ILE A 329 19.59 12.27 -14.39
CA ILE A 329 21.06 12.36 -14.41
C ILE A 329 21.55 13.49 -13.49
N LEU A 330 22.87 13.60 -13.28
CA LEU A 330 23.46 14.61 -12.38
C LEU A 330 22.94 16.04 -12.63
N SER A 331 22.77 16.45 -13.89
CA SER A 331 22.26 17.79 -14.21
C SER A 331 20.82 18.04 -13.73
N ASP A 332 20.00 17.01 -13.63
CA ASP A 332 18.60 17.12 -13.17
C ASP A 332 18.55 17.28 -11.64
N PHE A 333 19.49 16.67 -10.91
CA PHE A 333 19.65 16.91 -9.47
C PHE A 333 20.25 18.29 -9.17
N ILE A 334 21.11 18.80 -10.05
CA ILE A 334 21.65 20.17 -9.94
C ILE A 334 20.54 21.20 -10.19
N SER A 335 19.66 20.99 -11.17
CA SER A 335 18.50 21.87 -11.41
C SER A 335 17.43 21.72 -10.32
N GLY A 336 17.40 20.57 -9.64
CA GLY A 336 16.38 20.19 -8.67
C GLY A 336 15.05 19.80 -9.30
N ILE A 337 14.97 19.70 -10.64
CA ILE A 337 13.74 19.43 -11.37
C ILE A 337 14.00 18.41 -12.49
N TYR A 338 13.15 17.39 -12.58
CA TYR A 338 13.09 16.45 -13.70
C TYR A 338 11.70 16.44 -14.34
N GLN A 339 11.64 16.73 -15.64
CA GLN A 339 10.37 16.76 -16.37
C GLN A 339 10.03 15.37 -16.91
N MET A 340 8.83 14.92 -16.59
CA MET A 340 8.23 13.69 -17.11
C MET A 340 7.08 14.00 -18.06
N THR A 341 6.72 13.02 -18.88
CA THR A 341 5.61 13.09 -19.82
C THR A 341 4.60 11.98 -19.51
N ALA A 342 3.32 12.32 -19.45
CA ALA A 342 2.21 11.38 -19.49
C ALA A 342 1.57 11.41 -20.88
N THR A 343 1.15 10.26 -21.41
CA THR A 343 0.47 10.14 -22.70
C THR A 343 -0.79 9.29 -22.59
N TYR A 344 -1.90 9.78 -23.14
CA TYR A 344 -3.18 9.08 -23.20
C TYR A 344 -4.00 9.56 -24.41
N GLY A 345 -4.60 8.63 -25.16
CA GLY A 345 -5.44 8.97 -26.31
C GLY A 345 -4.73 9.74 -27.44
N GLY A 346 -3.39 9.63 -27.54
CA GLY A 346 -2.57 10.37 -28.51
C GLY A 346 -2.22 11.80 -28.10
N VAL A 347 -2.62 12.24 -26.90
CA VAL A 347 -2.27 13.54 -26.30
C VAL A 347 -1.21 13.32 -25.23
N SER A 348 -0.24 14.22 -25.14
CA SER A 348 0.79 14.21 -24.11
C SER A 348 0.73 15.48 -23.25
N GLY A 349 1.01 15.33 -21.96
CA GLY A 349 1.19 16.42 -21.01
C GLY A 349 2.47 16.22 -20.20
N THR A 350 3.11 17.31 -19.78
CA THR A 350 4.33 17.24 -18.96
C THR A 350 4.06 17.62 -17.52
N PHE A 351 4.88 17.10 -16.62
CA PHE A 351 4.88 17.45 -15.21
C PHE A 351 6.27 17.33 -14.62
N ASP A 352 6.54 18.14 -13.61
CA ASP A 352 7.86 18.24 -13.00
C ASP A 352 7.91 17.44 -11.70
N LEU A 353 9.02 16.72 -11.50
CA LEU A 353 9.41 16.10 -10.25
C LEU A 353 10.45 16.98 -9.57
N ASN A 354 10.29 17.24 -8.27
CA ASN A 354 11.36 17.86 -7.50
C ASN A 354 12.39 16.79 -7.12
N LEU A 355 13.66 17.08 -7.32
CA LEU A 355 14.76 16.18 -7.05
C LEU A 355 15.68 16.74 -5.96
N THR A 356 16.22 15.84 -5.14
CA THR A 356 17.25 16.11 -4.13
C THR A 356 18.30 15.01 -4.14
N ALA A 357 19.48 15.27 -3.60
CA ALA A 357 20.55 14.28 -3.52
C ALA A 357 21.33 14.46 -2.22
N THR A 358 20.91 13.76 -1.17
CA THR A 358 21.49 13.85 0.17
C THR A 358 22.65 12.89 0.36
N ILE A 359 23.61 13.26 1.21
CA ILE A 359 24.72 12.38 1.57
C ILE A 359 24.19 11.16 2.34
N LYS A 360 23.22 11.36 3.23
CA LYS A 360 22.59 10.25 3.95
C LYS A 360 21.93 9.24 2.99
N GLY A 361 21.11 9.70 2.05
CA GLY A 361 20.47 8.83 1.06
C GLY A 361 21.48 8.06 0.24
N TYR A 362 22.54 8.73 -0.22
CA TYR A 362 23.67 8.07 -0.89
C TYR A 362 24.28 6.97 -0.03
N ARG A 363 24.59 7.28 1.24
CA ARG A 363 25.20 6.33 2.18
C ARG A 363 24.35 5.09 2.43
N ASP A 364 23.03 5.26 2.51
CA ASP A 364 22.07 4.18 2.74
C ASP A 364 21.93 3.25 1.50
N SER A 365 22.15 3.78 0.29
CA SER A 365 22.04 3.01 -0.95
C SER A 365 23.09 1.90 -1.10
N ARG A 366 24.31 2.11 -0.56
CA ARG A 366 25.46 1.19 -0.66
C ARG A 366 25.88 0.85 -2.10
N THR A 367 25.52 1.69 -3.07
CA THR A 367 25.80 1.50 -4.50
C THR A 367 26.37 2.78 -5.13
N SER A 368 26.52 2.80 -6.46
CA SER A 368 26.73 4.06 -7.17
C SER A 368 25.48 4.95 -7.09
N GLY A 369 25.69 6.25 -7.06
CA GLY A 369 24.61 7.23 -6.96
C GLY A 369 25.09 8.67 -7.08
N ILE A 370 24.18 9.60 -6.82
CA ILE A 370 24.40 11.04 -6.87
C ILE A 370 24.21 11.61 -5.46
N LEU A 371 25.04 12.58 -5.10
CA LEU A 371 24.99 13.30 -3.83
C LEU A 371 25.45 14.75 -4.02
N ILE A 372 24.96 15.65 -3.18
CA ILE A 372 25.31 17.08 -3.20
C ILE A 372 25.64 17.53 -1.78
N GLY A 373 26.73 18.28 -1.61
CA GLY A 373 27.13 18.83 -0.32
C GLY A 373 28.04 20.06 -0.44
N THR A 374 28.42 20.63 0.69
CA THR A 374 29.44 21.67 0.82
C THR A 374 30.80 21.05 1.10
N VAL A 375 31.83 21.49 0.38
CA VAL A 375 33.23 21.12 0.64
C VAL A 375 33.66 21.69 1.99
N THR A 376 34.04 20.82 2.92
CA THR A 376 34.49 21.18 4.28
C THR A 376 35.97 20.89 4.50
N GLY A 377 36.62 20.14 3.60
CA GLY A 377 38.04 19.86 3.68
C GLY A 377 38.60 19.41 2.34
N VAL A 378 39.84 19.78 2.05
CA VAL A 378 40.59 19.35 0.86
C VAL A 378 42.02 19.10 1.30
N GLU A 379 42.53 17.90 1.01
CA GLU A 379 43.89 17.57 1.41
C GLU A 379 44.52 16.58 0.43
N LYS A 380 45.83 16.70 0.20
CA LYS A 380 46.54 15.79 -0.70
C LYS A 380 46.60 14.40 -0.09
N VAL A 381 46.49 13.36 -0.93
CA VAL A 381 46.67 11.97 -0.48
C VAL A 381 48.11 11.72 -0.04
N TYR A 382 49.07 12.26 -0.78
CA TYR A 382 50.49 12.31 -0.45
C TYR A 382 51.02 13.72 -0.73
N ALA A 383 52.03 14.16 0.02
CA ALA A 383 52.55 15.53 -0.09
C ALA A 383 53.00 15.92 -1.52
N ASP A 384 53.52 14.95 -2.27
CA ASP A 384 53.99 15.07 -3.66
C ASP A 384 52.96 14.64 -4.72
N SER A 385 51.77 14.19 -4.32
CA SER A 385 50.72 13.74 -5.22
C SER A 385 49.84 14.89 -5.72
N THR A 386 49.31 14.73 -6.92
CA THR A 386 48.19 15.53 -7.47
C THR A 386 46.83 14.99 -7.04
N ASP A 387 46.78 13.79 -6.47
CA ASP A 387 45.56 13.21 -5.94
C ASP A 387 45.23 13.86 -4.60
N ILE A 388 43.97 14.23 -4.45
CA ILE A 388 43.38 14.83 -3.26
C ILE A 388 42.25 13.96 -2.72
N ASN A 389 42.01 14.07 -1.42
CA ASN A 389 40.76 13.69 -0.80
C ASN A 389 39.94 14.97 -0.56
N VAL A 390 38.63 14.87 -0.76
CA VAL A 390 37.70 15.99 -0.55
C VAL A 390 36.64 15.55 0.44
N TRP A 391 36.48 16.29 1.53
CA TRP A 391 35.43 16.08 2.53
C TRP A 391 34.27 16.99 2.21
N ILE A 392 33.08 16.43 2.18
CA ILE A 392 31.85 17.16 1.89
C ILE A 392 30.79 16.84 2.95
N ASN A 393 29.95 17.83 3.24
CA ASN A 393 28.91 17.73 4.25
C ASN A 393 27.66 18.48 3.78
N ASP A 394 26.47 17.94 4.05
CA ASP A 394 25.18 18.53 3.66
C ASP A 394 24.42 19.15 4.85
N GLY A 395 25.10 19.32 5.99
CA GLY A 395 24.55 19.77 7.26
C GLY A 395 23.98 18.64 8.12
N THR A 396 23.79 17.45 7.55
CA THR A 396 23.23 16.28 8.26
C THR A 396 24.16 15.07 8.23
N SER A 397 25.02 14.95 7.23
CA SER A 397 25.95 13.84 7.07
C SER A 397 27.18 14.26 6.29
N GLY A 398 28.32 13.64 6.63
CA GLY A 398 29.58 13.78 5.90
C GLY A 398 29.89 12.58 5.00
N ILE A 399 30.67 12.83 3.95
CA ILE A 399 31.34 11.79 3.18
C ILE A 399 32.65 12.30 2.59
N MET A 400 33.63 11.41 2.43
CA MET A 400 34.90 11.70 1.75
C MET A 400 34.87 11.19 0.32
N ILE A 401 35.30 12.02 -0.63
CA ILE A 401 35.63 11.62 -2.00
C ILE A 401 37.09 11.18 -2.01
N TYR A 402 37.33 9.90 -2.23
CA TYR A 402 38.64 9.30 -2.09
C TYR A 402 39.47 9.42 -3.37
N LYS A 403 40.67 10.00 -3.24
CA LYS A 403 41.77 9.94 -4.21
C LYS A 403 41.35 10.30 -5.64
N ILE A 404 41.10 11.59 -5.85
CA ILE A 404 40.74 12.17 -7.14
C ILE A 404 41.77 13.24 -7.53
N SER A 405 41.96 13.49 -8.82
CA SER A 405 42.70 14.65 -9.30
C SER A 405 41.79 15.88 -9.30
N GLU A 406 42.33 17.04 -8.93
CA GLU A 406 41.59 18.31 -9.01
C GLU A 406 41.07 18.59 -10.43
N SER A 407 41.76 18.11 -11.46
CA SER A 407 41.33 18.21 -12.86
C SER A 407 40.09 17.38 -13.22
N GLU A 408 39.67 16.44 -12.36
CA GLU A 408 38.45 15.64 -12.54
C GLU A 408 37.21 16.38 -12.01
N ILE A 409 37.38 17.53 -11.37
CA ILE A 409 36.31 18.38 -10.88
C ILE A 409 36.05 19.51 -11.88
N GLU A 410 34.81 19.62 -12.35
CA GLU A 410 34.35 20.74 -13.17
C GLU A 410 34.14 21.98 -12.28
N GLY A 411 35.10 22.91 -12.29
CA GLY A 411 35.03 24.19 -11.56
C GLY A 411 36.21 24.39 -10.61
N GLU A 412 36.21 25.51 -9.88
CA GLU A 412 37.26 25.83 -8.89
C GLU A 412 36.92 25.20 -7.55
N LEU A 413 37.73 24.24 -7.12
CA LEU A 413 37.58 23.57 -5.82
C LEU A 413 38.11 24.47 -4.70
N ALA A 414 37.27 24.72 -3.69
CA ALA A 414 37.67 25.37 -2.45
C ALA A 414 36.74 24.96 -1.31
N ILE A 415 37.20 25.08 -0.07
CA ILE A 415 36.35 24.95 1.13
C ILE A 415 35.22 26.00 1.06
N GLY A 416 34.02 25.60 1.46
CA GLY A 416 32.81 26.42 1.37
C GLY A 416 32.10 26.38 0.02
N LYS A 417 32.66 25.70 -1.01
CA LYS A 417 31.97 25.51 -2.29
C LYS A 417 30.97 24.37 -2.24
N ARG A 418 29.87 24.51 -2.96
CA ARG A 418 28.89 23.44 -3.15
C ARG A 418 29.28 22.56 -4.33
N ILE A 419 29.26 21.25 -4.14
CA ILE A 419 29.68 20.27 -5.12
C ILE A 419 28.61 19.20 -5.31
N ALA A 420 28.37 18.83 -6.56
CA ALA A 420 27.53 17.70 -6.95
C ALA A 420 28.42 16.57 -7.47
N VAL A 421 28.20 15.36 -6.98
CA VAL A 421 29.09 14.21 -7.18
C VAL A 421 28.28 13.01 -7.64
N GLU A 422 28.79 12.32 -8.67
CA GLU A 422 28.31 11.03 -9.13
C GLU A 422 29.46 10.01 -9.05
N GLY A 423 29.25 8.90 -8.35
CA GLY A 423 30.29 7.89 -8.18
C GLY A 423 29.86 6.68 -7.39
N GLY A 424 30.72 5.65 -7.34
CA GLY A 424 30.49 4.43 -6.57
C GLY A 424 30.70 4.61 -5.07
N GLN A 425 29.85 4.04 -4.23
CA GLN A 425 30.13 4.01 -2.79
C GLN A 425 31.04 2.82 -2.45
N ASN A 426 31.98 3.03 -1.52
CA ASN A 426 32.73 1.97 -0.88
C ASN A 426 32.83 2.21 0.63
N VAL A 427 32.90 1.14 1.41
CA VAL A 427 33.17 1.21 2.85
C VAL A 427 34.54 0.60 3.11
N PHE A 428 35.51 1.41 3.51
CA PHE A 428 36.87 0.96 3.81
C PHE A 428 37.14 1.05 5.31
N ASN A 429 37.27 -0.11 5.96
CA ASN A 429 37.49 -0.20 7.42
C ASN A 429 36.48 0.63 8.24
N GLY A 430 35.22 0.67 7.81
CA GLY A 430 34.13 1.42 8.47
C GLY A 430 33.93 2.85 7.94
N LEU A 431 34.90 3.43 7.22
CA LEU A 431 34.74 4.74 6.58
C LEU A 431 33.94 4.60 5.28
N SER A 432 32.79 5.27 5.19
CA SER A 432 32.06 5.40 3.92
C SER A 432 32.69 6.48 3.07
N GLN A 433 32.96 6.15 1.81
CA GLN A 433 33.63 7.05 0.88
C GLN A 433 33.09 6.86 -0.54
N VAL A 434 33.15 7.92 -1.32
CA VAL A 434 32.98 7.84 -2.78
C VAL A 434 34.27 7.29 -3.36
N ASN A 435 34.16 6.20 -4.11
CA ASN A 435 35.24 5.53 -4.84
C ASN A 435 34.81 5.32 -6.29
N ASN A 436 35.73 5.43 -7.25
CA ASN A 436 35.40 5.49 -8.69
C ASN A 436 34.48 6.68 -9.02
N LEU A 437 35.02 7.89 -8.86
CA LEU A 437 34.35 9.11 -9.28
C LEU A 437 33.99 9.01 -10.77
N THR A 438 32.72 9.24 -11.10
CA THR A 438 32.25 9.32 -12.48
C THR A 438 32.22 10.77 -12.94
N ARG A 439 31.74 11.67 -12.07
CA ARG A 439 31.67 13.10 -12.35
C ARG A 439 31.59 13.91 -11.06
N ALA A 440 32.25 15.06 -11.02
CA ALA A 440 32.12 16.05 -9.94
C ALA A 440 32.01 17.46 -10.54
N VAL A 441 31.09 18.27 -10.03
CA VAL A 441 30.84 19.62 -10.53
C VAL A 441 30.68 20.58 -9.35
N ILE A 442 31.43 21.68 -9.36
CA ILE A 442 31.20 22.81 -8.44
C ILE A 442 30.01 23.60 -8.94
N ILE A 443 28.96 23.69 -8.14
CA ILE A 443 27.66 24.27 -8.53
C ILE A 443 27.37 25.62 -7.87
N GLY A 444 28.32 26.17 -7.10
CA GLY A 444 28.22 27.49 -6.48
C GLY A 444 28.85 27.53 -5.10
N ASP A 445 28.47 28.52 -4.31
CA ASP A 445 28.81 28.57 -2.88
C ASP A 445 27.88 27.64 -2.10
N GLY A 446 28.45 26.96 -1.11
CA GLY A 446 27.74 26.09 -0.19
C GLY A 446 27.25 26.85 1.04
N GLU A 447 26.35 26.20 1.78
CA GLU A 447 25.96 26.69 3.09
C GLU A 447 27.08 26.42 4.10
N GLU A 448 27.25 27.33 5.06
CA GLU A 448 28.17 27.14 6.18
C GLU A 448 27.73 25.92 7.00
N ILE A 449 28.66 25.00 7.22
CA ILE A 449 28.39 23.76 7.93
C ILE A 449 28.74 23.95 9.40
N ALA A 450 27.72 23.94 10.26
CA ALA A 450 27.93 23.90 11.70
C ALA A 450 28.53 22.53 12.09
N PRO A 451 29.64 22.50 12.85
CA PRO A 451 30.17 21.26 13.41
C PRO A 451 29.14 20.55 14.31
N VAL A 452 29.17 19.22 14.33
CA VAL A 452 28.37 18.42 15.27
C VAL A 452 29.10 18.30 16.60
N ASP A 453 28.49 18.76 17.68
CA ASP A 453 29.02 18.59 19.04
C ASP A 453 29.02 17.12 19.45
N ILE A 454 30.15 16.63 19.95
CA ILE A 454 30.33 15.23 20.38
C ILE A 454 30.34 15.15 21.90
N ASP A 455 29.32 14.47 22.45
CA ASP A 455 29.20 14.18 23.89
C ASP A 455 29.72 12.79 24.29
N ALA A 456 29.82 11.88 23.32
CA ALA A 456 30.26 10.49 23.51
C ALA A 456 31.08 10.02 22.31
N PHE A 457 32.24 9.41 22.59
CA PHE A 457 33.18 8.97 21.56
C PHE A 457 33.28 7.45 21.50
N ASP A 458 32.20 6.81 21.06
CA ASP A 458 32.10 5.37 20.85
C ASP A 458 31.47 5.06 19.49
N SER A 459 31.69 3.85 18.98
CA SER A 459 31.27 3.46 17.63
C SER A 459 29.75 3.52 17.44
N ASP A 460 28.96 3.20 18.46
CA ASP A 460 27.50 3.14 18.34
C ASP A 460 26.92 4.55 18.29
N SER A 461 27.45 5.47 19.11
CA SER A 461 27.05 6.89 19.13
C SER A 461 27.48 7.66 17.89
N LEU A 462 28.55 7.23 17.21
CA LEU A 462 29.15 7.92 16.07
C LEU A 462 28.86 7.27 14.70
N GLU A 463 28.10 6.17 14.66
CA GLU A 463 27.77 5.50 13.41
C GLU A 463 27.06 6.46 12.44
N GLY A 464 27.57 6.54 11.20
CA GLY A 464 27.01 7.42 10.16
C GLY A 464 27.56 8.85 10.17
N LEU A 465 28.32 9.24 11.20
CA LEU A 465 28.96 10.56 11.28
C LEU A 465 30.37 10.60 10.68
N ASP A 466 30.90 9.49 10.17
CA ASP A 466 32.21 9.46 9.54
C ASP A 466 32.32 10.47 8.39
N SER A 467 33.46 11.15 8.30
CA SER A 467 33.73 12.30 7.44
C SER A 467 32.94 13.58 7.75
N SER A 468 32.09 13.61 8.78
CA SER A 468 31.39 14.84 9.19
C SER A 468 32.33 15.79 9.91
N LEU A 469 32.00 17.09 9.86
CA LEU A 469 32.67 18.11 10.65
C LEU A 469 32.12 18.02 12.08
N ILE A 470 33.00 17.89 13.06
CA ILE A 470 32.67 17.65 14.47
C ILE A 470 33.38 18.64 15.37
N ASN A 471 32.79 18.91 16.54
CA ASN A 471 33.39 19.65 17.65
C ASN A 471 33.57 18.72 18.85
N VAL A 472 34.79 18.64 19.38
CA VAL A 472 35.13 17.84 20.56
C VAL A 472 35.87 18.73 21.56
N GLU A 473 35.21 19.06 22.67
CA GLU A 473 35.78 19.92 23.70
C GLU A 473 36.47 19.14 24.82
N GLY A 474 37.48 19.75 25.45
CA GLY A 474 38.12 19.20 26.65
C GLY A 474 39.02 17.99 26.41
N LEU A 475 39.65 17.92 25.24
CA LEU A 475 40.69 16.94 24.94
C LEU A 475 41.98 17.26 25.69
N THR A 476 42.73 16.25 26.11
CA THR A 476 44.07 16.43 26.70
C THR A 476 45.08 15.57 25.98
N TYR A 477 46.27 16.12 25.71
CA TYR A 477 47.35 15.38 25.07
C TYR A 477 47.86 14.27 26.01
N VAL A 478 48.21 13.10 25.47
CA VAL A 478 48.78 12.00 26.25
C VAL A 478 50.16 11.61 25.74
N SER A 479 50.26 11.30 24.45
CA SER A 479 51.52 10.85 23.84
C SER A 479 51.43 10.78 22.32
N GLY A 480 52.57 10.59 21.66
CA GLY A 480 52.65 10.40 20.22
C GLY A 480 53.02 11.68 19.49
N SER A 481 53.19 11.57 18.19
CA SER A 481 53.55 12.68 17.32
C SER A 481 53.05 12.43 15.91
N ILE A 482 52.92 13.50 15.11
CA ILE A 482 52.65 13.38 13.67
C ILE A 482 53.96 13.58 12.91
N ALA A 483 54.65 12.47 12.62
CA ALA A 483 55.89 12.50 11.85
C ALA A 483 55.63 12.39 10.34
N SER A 484 56.27 13.27 9.56
CA SER A 484 56.28 13.21 8.10
C SER A 484 56.81 11.85 7.59
N GLY A 485 56.15 11.29 6.56
CA GLY A 485 56.61 10.10 5.84
C GLY A 485 56.20 8.73 6.41
N THR A 486 55.52 8.64 7.56
CA THR A 486 54.96 7.36 8.06
C THR A 486 53.45 7.30 7.86
N LYS A 487 52.93 6.18 7.33
CA LYS A 487 51.51 6.00 6.94
C LYS A 487 50.53 5.91 8.14
N ALA A 488 51.02 6.06 9.36
CA ALA A 488 50.23 5.87 10.59
C ALA A 488 50.90 6.53 11.81
N ALA A 489 51.25 7.81 11.71
CA ALA A 489 51.59 8.59 12.89
C ALA A 489 50.30 8.89 13.66
N ASN A 490 50.22 8.43 14.90
CA ASN A 490 49.05 8.57 15.75
C ASN A 490 49.44 9.41 16.96
N VAL A 491 48.60 10.37 17.31
CA VAL A 491 48.61 11.04 18.60
C VAL A 491 47.51 10.42 19.44
N ILE A 492 47.83 10.13 20.69
CA ILE A 492 46.86 9.68 21.69
C ILE A 492 46.46 10.89 22.51
N VAL A 493 45.16 11.15 22.52
CA VAL A 493 44.53 12.20 23.34
C VAL A 493 43.54 11.53 24.29
N LYS A 494 43.13 12.22 25.35
CA LYS A 494 42.15 11.73 26.30
C LYS A 494 40.88 12.56 26.24
N TYR A 495 39.74 11.88 26.23
CA TYR A 495 38.41 12.49 26.27
C TYR A 495 37.57 11.73 27.30
N GLN A 496 37.00 12.45 28.28
CA GLN A 496 36.16 11.88 29.34
C GLN A 496 36.74 10.62 30.02
N GLY A 497 38.07 10.56 30.16
CA GLY A 497 38.76 9.42 30.79
C GLY A 497 39.24 8.32 29.84
N SER A 498 38.78 8.32 28.58
CA SER A 498 39.13 7.34 27.55
C SER A 498 40.22 7.87 26.60
N ASN A 499 41.09 6.98 26.12
CA ASN A 499 42.09 7.33 25.11
C ASN A 499 41.46 7.29 23.72
N LEU A 500 41.58 8.38 22.97
CA LEU A 500 41.19 8.49 21.58
C LEU A 500 42.42 8.52 20.69
N THR A 501 42.25 8.07 19.46
CA THR A 501 43.27 8.22 18.42
C THR A 501 42.98 9.47 17.62
N LEU A 502 44.00 10.32 17.50
CA LEU A 502 44.07 11.39 16.53
C LEU A 502 45.05 10.96 15.44
N ARG A 503 44.57 10.97 14.19
CA ARG A 503 45.32 10.44 13.05
C ARG A 503 45.10 11.31 11.83
N ALA A 504 46.20 11.83 11.28
CA ALA A 504 46.19 12.46 9.97
C ALA A 504 45.57 11.52 8.92
N PRO A 505 44.50 11.93 8.22
CA PRO A 505 43.76 11.03 7.33
C PRO A 505 44.54 10.68 6.06
N THR A 506 45.54 11.49 5.70
CA THR A 506 46.42 11.28 4.54
C THR A 506 47.87 11.55 4.90
N ASN A 507 48.78 11.18 3.99
CA ASN A 507 50.17 11.58 4.14
C ASN A 507 50.38 13.08 3.88
N GLY A 508 49.57 13.70 3.01
CA GLY A 508 49.56 15.16 2.83
C GLY A 508 49.25 15.89 4.13
N ALA A 509 48.14 15.51 4.79
CA ALA A 509 47.73 16.03 6.10
C ALA A 509 48.85 15.89 7.14
N ALA A 510 49.49 14.71 7.20
CA ALA A 510 50.56 14.46 8.16
C ALA A 510 51.77 15.40 7.95
N VAL A 511 52.13 15.69 6.70
CA VAL A 511 53.20 16.63 6.37
C VAL A 511 52.76 18.05 6.70
N ALA A 512 51.55 18.47 6.32
CA ALA A 512 51.02 19.80 6.60
C ALA A 512 50.98 20.09 8.12
N LEU A 513 50.49 19.15 8.93
CA LEU A 513 50.45 19.28 10.40
C LEU A 513 51.84 19.30 11.02
N SER A 514 52.76 18.46 10.52
CA SER A 514 54.15 18.45 10.97
C SER A 514 54.85 19.77 10.64
N ASP A 515 54.67 20.29 9.43
CA ASP A 515 55.27 21.54 8.96
C ASP A 515 54.68 22.76 9.68
N ALA A 516 53.39 22.70 10.04
CA ALA A 516 52.74 23.69 10.89
C ALA A 516 53.18 23.63 12.37
N GLY A 517 53.92 22.58 12.76
CA GLY A 517 54.47 22.46 14.11
C GLY A 517 53.48 21.93 15.14
N LEU A 518 52.59 21.00 14.77
CA LEU A 518 51.62 20.41 15.71
C LEU A 518 52.27 19.82 16.97
N ASP A 519 53.41 19.13 16.84
CA ASP A 519 54.13 18.58 18.00
C ASP A 519 54.60 19.70 18.93
N ALA A 520 55.14 20.80 18.36
CA ALA A 520 55.53 21.96 19.14
C ALA A 520 54.33 22.66 19.77
N TRP A 521 53.16 22.65 19.12
CA TRP A 521 51.93 23.16 19.71
C TRP A 521 51.48 22.32 20.92
N PHE A 522 51.58 20.98 20.85
CA PHE A 522 51.33 20.13 22.02
C PHE A 522 52.33 20.35 23.15
N ASP A 523 53.61 20.54 22.83
CA ASP A 523 54.64 20.89 23.82
C ASP A 523 54.33 22.24 24.50
N LYS A 524 53.75 23.20 23.77
CA LYS A 524 53.38 24.50 24.32
C LYS A 524 52.27 24.38 25.35
N ILE A 525 51.19 23.65 25.07
CA ILE A 525 49.99 23.66 25.93
C ILE A 525 50.13 22.88 27.24
N GLU A 526 51.19 22.08 27.42
CA GLU A 526 51.58 21.42 28.69
C GLU A 526 50.40 20.85 29.53
N ASP A 527 49.64 19.92 28.95
CA ASP A 527 48.45 19.25 29.53
C ASP A 527 47.16 20.08 29.63
N LEU A 528 47.14 21.34 29.18
CA LEU A 528 45.89 22.10 29.10
C LEU A 528 44.84 21.39 28.23
N PRO A 529 43.56 21.43 28.64
CA PRO A 529 42.48 21.00 27.78
C PRO A 529 42.41 21.85 26.50
N PHE A 530 42.12 21.20 25.39
CA PHE A 530 41.91 21.85 24.10
C PHE A 530 40.67 21.30 23.40
N ASN A 531 40.20 22.06 22.42
CA ASN A 531 39.07 21.75 21.57
C ASN A 531 39.57 21.34 20.18
N PHE A 532 38.82 20.46 19.54
CA PHE A 532 39.06 20.04 18.16
C PHE A 532 37.81 20.30 17.31
N VAL A 533 37.96 21.11 16.27
CA VAL A 533 36.92 21.36 15.25
C VAL A 533 37.45 20.90 13.91
N GLY A 534 37.09 19.69 13.51
CA GLY A 534 37.62 19.06 12.29
C GLY A 534 36.82 17.83 11.90
N HIS A 535 37.38 16.96 11.05
CA HIS A 535 36.64 15.83 10.52
C HIS A 535 36.70 14.59 11.44
N LEU A 536 35.58 13.87 11.51
CA LEU A 536 35.55 12.53 12.09
C LEU A 536 36.15 11.53 11.09
N GLY A 537 37.25 10.87 11.46
CA GLY A 537 37.82 9.76 10.70
C GLY A 537 37.30 8.41 11.18
N TRP A 538 37.51 7.38 10.36
CA TRP A 538 37.19 6.00 10.75
C TRP A 538 38.24 5.01 10.22
N PHE A 539 38.77 4.16 11.10
CA PHE A 539 39.66 3.06 10.72
C PHE A 539 39.51 1.89 11.70
N ASN A 540 38.52 1.04 11.47
CA ASN A 540 37.99 0.00 12.37
C ASN A 540 37.37 0.55 13.68
N ALA A 541 37.62 1.82 14.02
CA ALA A 541 37.00 2.56 15.11
C ALA A 541 36.98 4.07 14.76
N PRO A 542 36.12 4.87 15.41
CA PRO A 542 36.16 6.32 15.31
C PRO A 542 37.52 6.91 15.71
N GLN A 543 37.96 7.97 15.04
CA GLN A 543 39.21 8.68 15.32
C GLN A 543 39.08 10.15 14.91
N LEU A 544 39.85 11.04 15.51
CA LEU A 544 39.93 12.44 15.07
C LEU A 544 40.82 12.52 13.82
N ALA A 545 40.39 13.24 12.79
CA ALA A 545 41.09 13.36 11.52
C ALA A 545 41.41 14.82 11.19
N PRO A 546 42.41 15.43 11.85
CA PRO A 546 42.83 16.80 11.56
C PRO A 546 43.38 16.91 10.15
N LEU A 547 43.07 18.01 9.49
CA LEU A 547 43.63 18.44 8.22
C LEU A 547 44.61 19.59 8.42
N SER A 548 44.39 20.44 9.43
CA SER A 548 45.18 21.64 9.67
C SER A 548 45.44 21.89 11.16
N LEU A 549 46.39 22.78 11.49
CA LEU A 549 46.59 23.24 12.86
C LEU A 549 45.44 24.13 13.34
N ASP A 550 44.71 24.77 12.43
CA ASP A 550 43.54 25.61 12.74
C ASP A 550 42.35 24.78 13.24
N ASP A 551 42.40 23.45 13.09
CA ASP A 551 41.40 22.52 13.63
C ASP A 551 41.51 22.40 15.17
N PHE A 552 42.53 22.98 15.78
CA PHE A 552 42.79 22.94 17.22
C PHE A 552 42.64 24.32 17.84
N ASP A 553 41.95 24.38 18.97
CA ASP A 553 41.83 25.60 19.77
C ASP A 553 42.11 25.28 21.23
N CYS A 554 42.97 26.06 21.89
CA CYS A 554 43.20 25.97 23.32
C CYS A 554 42.89 27.33 23.95
N PRO A 555 41.63 27.57 24.39
CA PRO A 555 41.21 28.88 24.87
C PRO A 555 42.05 29.41 26.04
N ASP A 556 42.49 28.52 26.93
CA ASP A 556 43.32 28.89 28.09
C ASP A 556 44.74 29.29 27.66
N PHE A 557 45.36 28.53 26.75
CA PHE A 557 46.65 28.92 26.16
C PHE A 557 46.56 30.26 25.44
N ASN A 558 45.55 30.42 24.59
CA ASN A 558 45.34 31.64 23.79
C ASN A 558 45.12 32.88 24.67
N ALA A 559 44.38 32.72 25.79
CA ALA A 559 44.18 33.81 26.76
C ALA A 559 45.50 34.21 27.45
N VAL A 560 46.34 33.24 27.82
CA VAL A 560 47.64 33.52 28.43
C VAL A 560 48.62 34.10 27.42
N GLU A 561 48.65 33.60 26.18
CA GLU A 561 49.48 34.14 25.11
C GLU A 561 49.11 35.61 24.84
N ALA A 562 47.80 35.92 24.73
CA ALA A 562 47.32 37.29 24.57
C ALA A 562 47.69 38.19 25.77
N PHE A 563 47.70 37.65 27.00
CA PHE A 563 48.18 38.37 28.18
C PHE A 563 49.69 38.67 28.07
N VAL A 564 50.50 37.69 27.67
CA VAL A 564 51.94 37.86 27.54
C VAL A 564 52.27 38.88 26.45
N ASP A 565 51.65 38.78 25.28
CA ASP A 565 51.87 39.70 24.17
C ASP A 565 51.40 41.12 24.49
N GLY A 566 50.26 41.25 25.17
CA GLY A 566 49.65 42.54 25.49
C GLY A 566 50.33 43.30 26.62
N TYR A 567 50.94 42.60 27.58
CA TYR A 567 51.35 43.21 28.85
C TYR A 567 52.80 42.91 29.28
N MET A 568 53.40 41.83 28.80
CA MET A 568 54.74 41.42 29.23
C MET A 568 55.85 41.99 28.35
N HIS A 569 55.54 42.51 27.15
CA HIS A 569 56.48 43.20 26.25
C HIS A 569 57.81 42.46 26.07
N MET A 570 57.76 41.19 25.67
CA MET A 570 58.96 40.33 25.60
C MET A 570 59.93 40.75 24.47
N ASP A 571 59.44 41.37 23.41
CA ASP A 571 60.23 41.72 22.22
C ASP A 571 60.95 43.09 22.30
N GLU A 572 60.43 44.04 23.07
CA GLU A 572 60.95 45.42 23.11
C GLU A 572 62.26 45.56 23.89
N TYR A 573 62.74 44.48 24.53
CA TYR A 573 63.70 44.56 25.63
C TYR A 573 65.09 43.98 25.35
N GLN A 574 65.41 43.69 24.08
CA GLN A 574 66.69 43.09 23.72
C GLN A 574 67.88 44.08 23.54
N GLY A 575 67.74 45.38 23.88
CA GLY A 575 68.73 46.35 23.39
C GLY A 575 69.11 47.60 24.20
N VAL A 576 68.53 47.90 25.37
CA VAL A 576 68.88 49.15 26.08
C VAL A 576 68.79 48.97 27.59
N ASP A 577 69.81 49.46 28.30
CA ASP A 577 69.89 49.46 29.76
C ASP A 577 68.56 49.87 30.41
N ASP A 578 67.98 48.98 31.22
CA ASP A 578 66.74 49.15 32.01
C ASP A 578 66.78 50.24 33.09
N ALA A 579 67.69 51.19 32.95
CA ALA A 579 67.91 52.24 33.91
C ALA A 579 66.69 53.16 34.10
N ASP A 580 65.74 53.18 33.15
CA ASP A 580 64.62 54.13 33.14
C ASP A 580 63.34 53.63 33.83
N GLY A 581 63.32 52.40 34.37
CA GLY A 581 62.19 51.93 35.19
C GLY A 581 60.88 51.73 34.44
N ALA A 582 60.90 51.58 33.11
CA ALA A 582 59.72 51.31 32.27
C ALA A 582 58.92 50.09 32.76
N CYS A 583 59.63 49.08 33.28
CA CYS A 583 59.07 47.89 33.92
C CYS A 583 58.15 48.17 35.13
N LEU A 584 58.39 49.25 35.89
CA LEU A 584 57.54 49.59 37.04
C LEU A 584 56.23 50.28 36.61
N ALA A 585 56.25 50.98 35.48
CA ALA A 585 55.09 51.71 34.99
C ALA A 585 54.03 50.78 34.36
N THR A 586 54.45 49.66 33.76
CA THR A 586 53.56 48.70 33.10
C THR A 586 52.97 47.67 34.07
N TYR A 587 53.63 47.41 35.21
CA TYR A 587 53.21 46.39 36.17
C TYR A 587 51.74 46.53 36.64
N PRO A 588 51.21 47.71 37.00
CA PRO A 588 49.81 47.81 37.43
C PRO A 588 48.82 47.34 36.36
N LEU A 589 49.10 47.60 35.08
CA LEU A 589 48.27 47.15 33.96
C LEU A 589 48.40 45.64 33.75
N ALA A 590 49.63 45.11 33.82
CA ALA A 590 49.88 43.67 33.73
C ALA A 590 49.22 42.92 34.90
N LYS A 591 49.27 43.47 36.12
CA LYS A 591 48.59 42.88 37.28
C LYS A 591 47.08 42.85 37.10
N GLU A 592 46.47 43.97 36.71
CA GLU A 592 45.03 44.02 36.46
C GLU A 592 44.59 43.04 35.36
N ALA A 593 45.41 42.86 34.32
CA ALA A 593 45.14 41.90 33.25
C ALA A 593 45.32 40.44 33.72
N PHE A 594 46.37 40.16 34.48
CA PHE A 594 46.60 38.84 35.08
C PHE A 594 45.45 38.43 36.02
N GLU A 595 44.95 39.35 36.86
CA GLU A 595 43.82 39.10 37.77
C GLU A 595 42.49 38.85 37.03
N LYS A 596 42.39 39.18 35.74
CA LYS A 596 41.23 38.86 34.88
C LYS A 596 41.32 37.47 34.26
N LEU A 597 42.50 36.83 34.27
CA LEU A 597 42.65 35.43 33.84
C LEU A 597 41.93 34.50 34.83
N SER A 598 41.45 33.36 34.34
CA SER A 598 40.88 32.30 35.18
C SER A 598 41.97 31.69 36.10
N GLU A 599 41.57 30.98 37.16
CA GLU A 599 42.55 30.30 38.05
C GLU A 599 43.43 29.31 37.26
N VAL A 600 42.85 28.60 36.28
CA VAL A 600 43.58 27.67 35.41
C VAL A 600 44.60 28.41 34.55
N GLN A 601 44.21 29.53 33.95
CA GLN A 601 45.10 30.36 33.12
C GLN A 601 46.22 31.00 33.95
N GLN A 602 45.92 31.46 35.16
CA GLN A 602 46.91 32.02 36.08
C GLN A 602 47.95 30.96 36.50
N ASP A 603 47.48 29.78 36.92
CA ASP A 603 48.36 28.66 37.29
C ASP A 603 49.24 28.28 36.10
N TYR A 604 48.63 28.08 34.92
CA TYR A 604 49.33 27.76 33.70
C TYR A 604 50.41 28.79 33.33
N PHE A 605 50.09 30.11 33.36
CA PHE A 605 51.09 31.15 33.13
C PHE A 605 52.29 31.04 34.08
N LEU A 606 52.03 30.80 35.36
CA LEU A 606 53.06 30.77 36.41
C LEU A 606 53.89 29.49 36.40
N THR A 607 53.32 28.35 35.99
CA THR A 607 53.97 27.05 36.05
C THR A 607 54.50 26.54 34.72
N SER A 608 54.00 27.07 33.60
CA SER A 608 54.38 26.64 32.25
C SER A 608 55.86 26.87 31.97
N THR A 609 56.49 25.89 31.33
CA THR A 609 57.87 26.04 30.83
C THR A 609 57.93 26.96 29.61
N TYR A 610 56.88 27.01 28.79
CA TYR A 610 56.78 27.93 27.64
C TYR A 610 56.77 29.40 28.08
N PHE A 611 56.05 29.74 29.15
CA PHE A 611 55.96 31.12 29.67
C PHE A 611 56.93 31.43 30.82
N ALA A 612 57.90 30.56 31.10
CA ALA A 612 58.79 30.67 32.27
C ALA A 612 59.50 32.04 32.39
N ASP A 613 59.96 32.60 31.26
CA ASP A 613 60.64 33.91 31.25
C ASP A 613 59.68 35.07 31.55
N ALA A 614 58.48 35.03 30.95
CA ALA A 614 57.45 36.03 31.19
C ALA A 614 56.95 35.95 32.64
N ALA A 615 56.73 34.75 33.17
CA ALA A 615 56.35 34.52 34.56
C ALA A 615 57.43 35.01 35.54
N ALA A 616 58.70 34.71 35.27
CA ALA A 616 59.82 35.21 36.08
C ALA A 616 59.87 36.75 36.08
N ARG A 617 59.61 37.39 34.93
CA ARG A 617 59.54 38.84 34.80
C ARG A 617 58.37 39.43 35.60
N TYR A 618 57.18 38.85 35.47
CA TYR A 618 55.99 39.27 36.22
C TYR A 618 56.24 39.20 37.74
N ASN A 619 56.80 38.09 38.22
CA ASN A 619 57.14 37.90 39.63
C ASN A 619 58.19 38.91 40.12
N ALA A 620 59.19 39.23 39.31
CA ALA A 620 60.17 40.27 39.64
C ALA A 620 59.53 41.65 39.77
N TRP A 621 58.58 41.99 38.89
CA TRP A 621 57.81 43.24 38.97
C TRP A 621 56.93 43.32 40.22
N ALA A 622 56.28 42.21 40.60
CA ALA A 622 55.47 42.13 41.81
C ALA A 622 56.31 42.43 43.06
N VAL A 623 57.48 41.81 43.19
CA VAL A 623 58.40 42.05 44.31
C VAL A 623 58.88 43.50 44.32
N ALA A 624 59.23 44.07 43.15
CA ALA A 624 59.69 45.45 43.05
C ALA A 624 58.60 46.47 43.44
N ASN A 625 57.32 46.12 43.29
CA ASN A 625 56.17 46.92 43.73
C ASN A 625 55.75 46.63 45.18
N GLY A 626 56.55 45.89 45.95
CA GLY A 626 56.32 45.65 47.37
C GLY A 626 55.29 44.56 47.66
N GLU A 627 54.93 43.75 46.65
CA GLU A 627 54.06 42.59 46.86
C GLU A 627 54.88 41.46 47.47
N ALA A 628 54.32 40.83 48.51
CA ALA A 628 54.94 39.66 49.09
C ALA A 628 54.83 38.51 48.09
N LEU A 629 55.93 37.77 47.89
CA LEU A 629 55.85 36.46 47.26
C LEU A 629 55.04 35.55 48.19
N ASP A 630 53.73 35.45 47.95
CA ASP A 630 52.94 34.38 48.53
C ASP A 630 53.49 33.05 47.97
N SER A 631 53.49 32.01 48.80
CA SER A 631 53.67 30.62 48.42
C SER A 631 52.83 30.16 47.22
N SER A 632 51.80 30.90 46.82
CA SER A 632 51.03 30.68 45.60
C SER A 632 51.73 31.12 44.30
N LEU A 633 52.78 31.94 44.33
CA LEU A 633 53.46 32.46 43.13
C LEU A 633 54.50 31.50 42.51
N GLY A 634 54.45 30.22 42.85
CA GLY A 634 55.35 29.20 42.34
C GLY A 634 56.78 29.33 42.89
N VAL A 635 57.32 28.22 43.40
CA VAL A 635 58.76 28.16 43.72
C VAL A 635 59.53 28.21 42.40
N ILE A 636 60.42 29.20 42.22
CA ILE A 636 61.35 29.29 41.08
C ILE A 636 62.16 27.98 41.03
N ASN A 637 61.74 27.04 40.18
CA ASN A 637 62.26 25.67 40.17
C ASN A 637 63.52 25.49 39.28
N SER A 638 63.93 26.52 38.54
CA SER A 638 65.13 26.49 37.69
C SER A 638 65.96 27.76 37.83
N ILE A 639 67.23 27.62 38.22
CA ILE A 639 68.22 28.72 38.32
C ILE A 639 69.29 28.53 37.23
N SER A 640 68.94 27.99 36.07
CA SER A 640 69.94 27.68 35.03
C SER A 640 70.30 28.84 34.11
N ASP A 641 69.62 30.00 34.18
CA ASP A 641 69.84 31.10 33.25
C ASP A 641 70.48 32.36 33.84
N SER A 642 71.27 33.04 33.00
CA SER A 642 72.12 34.17 33.38
C SER A 642 71.34 35.46 33.70
N THR A 643 70.10 35.55 33.25
CA THR A 643 69.15 36.66 33.51
C THR A 643 68.64 36.65 34.96
N THR A 644 68.52 35.48 35.60
CA THR A 644 68.09 35.36 36.99
C THR A 644 69.11 35.96 37.97
N TRP A 645 70.39 36.02 37.59
CA TRP A 645 71.43 36.70 38.38
C TRP A 645 71.23 38.22 38.43
N ILE A 646 70.59 38.82 37.42
CA ILE A 646 70.28 40.25 37.38
C ILE A 646 69.09 40.56 38.30
N ALA A 647 68.05 39.71 38.30
CA ALA A 647 66.92 39.82 39.22
C ALA A 647 67.35 39.60 40.69
N LEU A 648 68.23 38.62 40.95
CA LEU A 648 68.80 38.40 42.28
C LEU A 648 69.78 39.52 42.68
N GLY A 649 70.49 40.11 41.72
CA GLY A 649 71.35 41.27 41.91
C GLY A 649 70.59 42.55 42.31
N ALA A 650 69.40 42.75 41.74
CA ALA A 650 68.51 43.86 42.11
C ALA A 650 67.86 43.65 43.50
N LEU A 651 67.46 42.42 43.84
CA LEU A 651 66.91 42.07 45.16
C LEU A 651 67.93 42.21 46.30
N LEU A 652 69.23 42.01 46.02
CA LEU A 652 70.30 42.19 47.01
C LEU A 652 70.69 43.66 47.25
N GLY A 653 70.13 44.60 46.48
CA GLY A 653 70.37 46.05 46.62
C GLY A 653 69.57 46.72 47.74
N VAL A 654 68.47 46.13 48.22
CA VAL A 654 67.62 46.72 49.27
C VAL A 654 67.11 45.64 50.24
N GLY A 655 67.96 45.21 51.18
CA GLY A 655 67.51 44.39 52.32
C GLY A 655 68.46 43.25 52.69
N ALA A 656 69.64 43.59 53.21
CA ALA A 656 70.48 42.61 53.89
C ALA A 656 69.73 42.04 55.13
N ILE A 657 69.50 40.72 55.18
CA ILE A 657 69.77 39.77 56.30
C ILE A 657 68.89 38.50 56.27
N ALA A 658 67.76 38.41 55.57
CA ALA A 658 66.92 37.19 55.65
C ALA A 658 67.25 36.06 54.65
N GLY A 659 67.69 36.38 53.43
CA GLY A 659 67.86 35.38 52.34
C GLY A 659 69.04 34.41 52.50
N ALA A 660 70.08 34.77 53.26
CA ALA A 660 71.26 33.92 53.44
C ALA A 660 71.00 32.68 54.32
N ALA A 661 69.94 32.67 55.15
CA ALA A 661 69.65 31.56 56.04
C ALA A 661 69.04 30.35 55.31
N ILE A 662 68.28 30.56 54.23
CA ILE A 662 67.58 29.48 53.51
C ILE A 662 68.54 28.72 52.57
N ILE A 663 69.50 29.41 51.95
CA ILE A 663 70.50 28.78 51.06
C ILE A 663 71.52 27.94 51.86
N VAL A 664 71.84 28.33 53.10
CA VAL A 664 72.72 27.54 53.98
C VAL A 664 72.01 26.31 54.56
N ALA A 665 70.69 26.35 54.75
CA ALA A 665 69.93 25.20 55.23
C ALA A 665 69.81 24.08 54.19
N ASN A 666 69.71 24.40 52.89
CA ASN A 666 69.52 23.39 51.85
C ASN A 666 70.84 22.70 51.40
N ARG A 667 72.00 23.38 51.55
CA ARG A 667 73.31 22.74 51.34
C ARG A 667 73.74 21.81 52.47
N ARG A 668 73.20 21.96 53.69
CA ARG A 668 73.47 21.02 54.80
C ARG A 668 72.68 19.73 54.73
N ARG A 669 71.59 19.67 53.95
CA ARG A 669 70.73 18.47 53.84
C ARG A 669 71.11 17.52 52.68
N LYS A 670 72.17 17.83 51.92
CA LYS A 670 72.80 16.93 50.92
C LYS A 670 74.21 16.44 51.34
N ALA A 671 74.60 16.68 52.60
CA ALA A 671 75.87 16.22 53.17
C ALA A 671 75.69 15.40 54.46
N GLU A 672 74.50 14.80 54.64
CA GLU A 672 74.22 13.70 55.58
C GLU A 672 73.47 12.58 54.86
#